data_AF-A0A1I2QSV5-F1
#
_entry.id   AF-A0A1I2QSV5-F1
#
_cell.length_a   1.000
_cell.length_b   1.000
_cell.length_c   1.000
_cell.angle_alpha   90.00
_cell.angle_beta   90.00
_cell.angle_gamma   90.00
#
_symmetry.space_group_name_H-M   'P 1'
#
loop_
_entity.id
_entity.type
_entity.pdbx_description
1 polymer ?
#
loop_
_entity_poly.entity_id
_entity_poly.type
_entity_poly.pdbx_seq_one_letter_code
_entity_poly.pdbx_strand_id
1 'polypeptide(L)'
;MKDKKLCKYCRRIAVSLALLTAVSIADSTSVFASEKADQSQSIETSANTNASSDMVKDSSSSVNGNDSAASSTDETNSTSVSKGTQNAVSQQSIETSANTSASSDMVKDSSSSVNGNDSAASSTDETNSTSVSKGTQNAVSQQSKADVAVSDANSLKSDSKLAAVASVADSSQPQNGWWKDEDYYWYYFENGEPVKDKLKTIGNYTYHFLYDGKMDTNNTFGYESGLGYNYYRVDDQGHLVKGWYQNYWGDWYYYDKKTGQAFTGLQTIDNQKYYFNTYNYGKMSTNEEVEYQHKYYRTDENGHLVKGWYKKYYSWYYYDNNGVRVSGYRPINGKGYYFYFDYDGQMIDDDKAHIFDGVFYYINGSGIVLKRQAITKDEWVRVGNDWYYVKNSHGGEFLSDETATLGGRTYHFDRDGKMSKNCSVIDYYQNMLYYYGSDGALVLKKMDADNDGWVKSGNNWYYVKDKDLVKSEFFGVDGHTYHFDFNGRMSTNYVTIYRNVFYYFGANGALSMKRNASRNGWIKAGNDWYYVKNRTLVKGEFFGVGGHTYHFDSSGKMSANYATTYKNAFYYFRSDGALSMKQTITKDGWIKASNNWYYVKNKSLVRDQLINVGRYTYYMYANGKMAVNTTIRYYDSATHKYVSYRVDSKGHVIK
;
A
#
# COMPACT_ATOMS: atom_id res chain seq x y z
N MET A 1 31.64 -42.58 3.04
CA MET A 1 32.08 -41.16 3.02
C MET A 1 30.86 -40.26 2.95
N LYS A 2 30.91 -39.08 3.59
CA LYS A 2 30.00 -37.92 3.47
C LYS A 2 28.53 -38.14 3.81
N ASP A 3 28.16 -37.62 4.97
CA ASP A 3 26.84 -37.62 5.57
C ASP A 3 25.84 -36.64 4.92
N LYS A 4 24.55 -36.93 5.06
CA LYS A 4 23.47 -35.97 4.80
C LYS A 4 23.33 -35.04 6.02
N LYS A 5 23.46 -33.73 5.84
CA LYS A 5 23.05 -32.75 6.88
C LYS A 5 21.54 -32.54 6.80
N LEU A 6 20.81 -32.90 7.87
CA LEU A 6 19.43 -32.48 8.07
C LEU A 6 19.35 -31.02 8.53
N CYS A 7 18.16 -30.43 8.37
CA CYS A 7 17.88 -29.02 8.69
C CYS A 7 17.93 -28.74 10.20
N LYS A 8 18.40 -27.55 10.59
CA LYS A 8 18.33 -27.02 11.96
C LYS A 8 17.05 -26.18 12.14
N TYR A 9 15.93 -26.82 12.47
CA TYR A 9 14.71 -26.08 12.86
C TYR A 9 13.98 -26.66 14.09
N CYS A 10 14.74 -27.19 15.06
CA CYS A 10 14.26 -27.52 16.40
C CYS A 10 15.33 -27.20 17.46
N ARG A 11 15.26 -26.01 18.08
CA ARG A 11 15.87 -25.60 19.38
C ARG A 11 15.84 -24.07 19.57
N ARG A 12 14.76 -23.51 20.16
CA ARG A 12 14.74 -22.23 20.92
C ARG A 12 13.50 -22.12 21.83
N ILE A 13 13.44 -22.96 22.85
CA ILE A 13 12.64 -22.75 24.07
C ILE A 13 13.55 -23.09 25.27
N ALA A 14 13.31 -22.49 26.44
CA ALA A 14 13.99 -22.71 27.72
C ALA A 14 15.41 -22.11 27.92
N VAL A 15 15.44 -20.80 28.19
CA VAL A 15 16.09 -20.17 29.37
C VAL A 15 15.15 -18.98 29.72
N SER A 16 14.71 -18.68 30.95
CA SER A 16 15.30 -18.92 32.28
C SER A 16 14.22 -19.11 33.36
N LEU A 17 14.40 -20.06 34.29
CA LEU A 17 13.81 -19.98 35.63
C LEU A 17 14.50 -20.97 36.61
N ALA A 18 15.15 -20.46 37.67
CA ALA A 18 15.51 -21.23 38.86
C ALA A 18 16.08 -20.33 39.98
N LEU A 19 15.30 -20.09 41.04
CA LEU A 19 15.78 -19.83 42.40
C LEU A 19 14.59 -20.06 43.36
N LEU A 20 14.79 -20.88 44.40
CA LEU A 20 13.81 -21.19 45.45
C LEU A 20 13.91 -20.11 46.57
N THR A 21 13.03 -19.95 47.56
CA THR A 21 12.09 -20.85 48.30
C THR A 21 10.82 -20.07 48.75
N ALA A 22 9.81 -20.62 49.45
CA ALA A 22 9.07 -21.91 49.45
C ALA A 22 8.00 -21.86 50.57
N VAL A 23 7.06 -22.82 50.64
CA VAL A 23 6.03 -23.00 51.71
C VAL A 23 4.92 -21.90 51.68
N SER A 24 3.63 -22.15 51.96
CA SER A 24 2.90 -23.28 52.59
C SER A 24 1.71 -23.83 51.78
N ILE A 25 1.14 -24.94 52.27
CA ILE A 25 -0.06 -25.63 51.77
C ILE A 25 -1.32 -25.10 52.51
N ALA A 26 -2.47 -25.06 51.84
CA ALA A 26 -3.80 -25.13 52.46
C ALA A 26 -4.85 -25.63 51.44
N ASP A 27 -5.71 -26.57 51.83
CA ASP A 27 -6.82 -27.11 51.02
C ASP A 27 -8.09 -26.25 51.12
N SER A 28 -8.98 -26.35 50.12
CA SER A 28 -10.38 -26.81 50.30
C SER A 28 -11.20 -26.75 49.00
N THR A 29 -12.42 -27.30 49.03
CA THR A 29 -13.21 -27.74 47.85
C THR A 29 -14.57 -27.04 47.73
N SER A 30 -15.28 -27.33 46.61
CA SER A 30 -16.73 -27.12 46.37
C SER A 30 -17.21 -25.68 46.08
N VAL A 31 -18.38 -25.41 45.48
CA VAL A 31 -19.55 -26.25 45.09
C VAL A 31 -20.05 -25.87 43.67
N PHE A 32 -20.90 -26.72 43.04
CA PHE A 32 -21.70 -26.43 41.83
C PHE A 32 -22.96 -25.59 42.11
N ALA A 33 -23.35 -24.72 41.14
CA ALA A 33 -24.72 -24.30 40.75
C ALA A 33 -24.59 -23.30 39.57
N SER A 34 -25.28 -23.33 38.42
CA SER A 34 -26.73 -23.24 38.10
C SER A 34 -27.41 -21.96 38.65
N GLU A 35 -28.20 -21.17 37.89
CA GLU A 35 -29.03 -21.53 36.74
C GLU A 35 -29.37 -20.33 35.78
N LYS A 36 -29.78 -20.66 34.54
CA LYS A 36 -30.63 -19.96 33.52
C LYS A 36 -30.94 -18.44 33.54
N ALA A 37 -30.86 -17.88 32.31
CA ALA A 37 -31.83 -16.99 31.62
C ALA A 37 -32.05 -15.53 32.14
N ASP A 38 -32.63 -14.58 31.38
CA ASP A 38 -33.19 -14.63 30.01
C ASP A 38 -32.90 -13.34 29.18
N GLN A 39 -33.51 -13.22 28.00
CA GLN A 39 -33.27 -12.25 26.92
C GLN A 39 -33.73 -10.78 27.14
N SER A 40 -33.25 -9.93 26.21
CA SER A 40 -33.96 -8.76 25.63
C SER A 40 -34.00 -7.45 26.48
N GLN A 41 -34.14 -6.25 25.90
CA GLN A 41 -33.91 -5.80 24.51
C GLN A 41 -33.47 -4.32 24.48
N SER A 42 -33.21 -3.81 23.27
CA SER A 42 -32.91 -2.41 22.91
C SER A 42 -33.87 -1.35 23.44
N ILE A 43 -33.37 -0.12 23.62
CA ILE A 43 -34.07 1.14 23.29
C ILE A 43 -33.03 2.20 22.89
N GLU A 44 -33.34 3.00 21.86
CA GLU A 44 -32.54 4.14 21.41
C GLU A 44 -33.12 5.48 21.89
N THR A 45 -32.38 6.57 21.66
CA THR A 45 -32.81 7.98 21.79
C THR A 45 -33.00 8.47 23.24
N SER A 46 -32.98 9.77 23.53
CA SER A 46 -32.94 10.95 22.65
C SER A 46 -32.02 12.05 23.19
N ALA A 47 -31.66 13.00 22.34
CA ALA A 47 -31.03 14.26 22.76
C ALA A 47 -32.11 15.34 22.99
N ASN A 48 -31.86 16.29 23.92
CA ASN A 48 -31.81 17.71 23.52
C ASN A 48 -31.22 18.67 24.57
N THR A 49 -30.37 19.59 24.07
CA THR A 49 -30.24 21.05 24.36
C THR A 49 -30.48 21.68 25.74
N ASN A 50 -29.73 22.79 25.92
CA ASN A 50 -29.95 23.96 26.79
C ASN A 50 -29.51 23.86 28.26
N ALA A 51 -29.12 24.96 28.94
CA ALA A 51 -28.45 26.21 28.54
C ALA A 51 -28.19 27.03 29.83
N SER A 52 -27.13 27.84 29.84
CA SER A 52 -26.71 28.85 30.85
C SER A 52 -27.56 29.12 32.10
N SER A 53 -26.87 29.15 33.25
CA SER A 53 -27.05 30.21 34.24
C SER A 53 -25.72 30.57 34.90
N ASP A 54 -25.42 31.87 34.99
CA ASP A 54 -24.32 32.40 35.79
C ASP A 54 -24.67 32.40 37.28
N MET A 55 -23.67 32.29 38.16
CA MET A 55 -23.64 33.10 39.38
C MET A 55 -22.20 33.46 39.78
N VAL A 56 -22.08 34.65 40.37
CA VAL A 56 -20.85 35.28 40.86
C VAL A 56 -20.85 35.25 42.40
N LYS A 57 -19.64 35.36 43.00
CA LYS A 57 -19.28 35.64 44.43
C LYS A 57 -18.48 34.49 45.09
N ASP A 58 -17.57 34.74 46.03
CA ASP A 58 -17.05 36.02 46.57
C ASP A 58 -15.58 35.92 47.04
N SER A 59 -14.99 37.08 47.37
CA SER A 59 -14.02 37.43 48.44
C SER A 59 -13.43 36.34 49.39
N SER A 60 -12.27 36.52 50.05
CA SER A 60 -11.11 37.47 49.98
C SER A 60 -10.08 37.13 51.11
N SER A 61 -9.00 37.92 51.30
CA SER A 61 -8.04 37.93 52.46
C SER A 61 -7.09 36.71 52.60
N SER A 62 -5.92 36.72 53.27
CA SER A 62 -5.01 37.75 53.87
C SER A 62 -3.62 37.08 54.09
N VAL A 63 -2.46 37.62 53.69
CA VAL A 63 -1.62 38.71 54.27
C VAL A 63 -0.77 38.30 55.51
N ASN A 64 0.50 38.76 55.55
CA ASN A 64 1.60 38.56 56.53
C ASN A 64 2.34 37.19 56.49
N GLY A 65 3.64 37.09 56.80
CA GLY A 65 4.65 38.15 57.02
C GLY A 65 5.97 37.71 57.70
N ASN A 66 7.06 38.45 57.41
CA ASN A 66 8.35 38.57 58.13
C ASN A 66 9.51 37.53 58.07
N ASP A 67 10.71 38.12 57.85
CA ASP A 67 12.03 37.91 58.47
C ASP A 67 13.09 36.83 58.07
N SER A 68 14.05 37.29 57.24
CA SER A 68 15.44 37.65 57.63
C SER A 68 16.46 36.61 58.17
N ALA A 69 17.46 36.25 57.33
CA ALA A 69 18.85 35.91 57.70
C ALA A 69 19.79 36.07 56.46
N ALA A 70 21.13 36.12 56.62
CA ALA A 70 22.04 36.61 55.57
C ALA A 70 23.45 35.95 55.48
N SER A 71 24.03 35.97 54.27
CA SER A 71 25.47 36.08 53.92
C SER A 71 25.62 36.18 52.38
N SER A 72 26.18 37.25 51.78
CA SER A 72 27.63 37.55 51.57
C SER A 72 28.41 36.34 51.02
N THR A 73 29.03 36.37 49.83
CA THR A 73 29.97 37.38 49.29
C THR A 73 29.94 37.48 47.73
N ASP A 74 30.53 38.43 47.00
CA ASP A 74 30.96 39.84 47.24
C ASP A 74 31.27 40.56 45.89
N GLU A 75 31.50 41.88 45.96
CA GLU A 75 32.35 42.80 45.16
C GLU A 75 32.93 42.44 43.77
N THR A 76 32.98 43.33 42.75
CA THR A 76 32.72 44.79 42.61
C THR A 76 31.88 45.06 41.30
N ASN A 77 31.68 46.24 40.67
CA ASN A 77 32.28 47.58 40.71
C ASN A 77 31.33 48.71 40.17
N SER A 78 31.87 49.78 39.57
CA SER A 78 31.27 51.06 39.19
C SER A 78 31.54 51.41 37.69
N THR A 79 31.01 52.47 37.03
CA THR A 79 30.39 53.75 37.48
C THR A 79 29.45 54.37 36.42
N SER A 80 28.53 55.25 36.86
CA SER A 80 27.89 56.43 36.17
C SER A 80 27.63 56.43 34.64
N VAL A 81 26.41 56.65 34.09
CA VAL A 81 25.39 57.73 34.29
C VAL A 81 25.76 59.10 33.71
N SER A 82 24.95 59.56 32.73
CA SER A 82 24.58 60.99 32.53
C SER A 82 23.22 61.09 31.79
N LYS A 83 22.57 62.27 31.81
CA LYS A 83 21.21 62.52 31.27
C LYS A 83 21.18 63.74 30.33
N GLY A 84 20.22 63.74 29.39
CA GLY A 84 19.73 64.97 28.72
C GLY A 84 20.57 65.46 27.54
N THR A 85 20.08 66.37 26.69
CA THR A 85 18.79 67.11 26.73
C THR A 85 18.24 67.32 25.30
N GLN A 86 16.95 67.69 25.22
CA GLN A 86 16.18 67.98 24.01
C GLN A 86 16.80 69.04 23.09
N ASN A 87 16.38 69.04 21.82
CA ASN A 87 15.75 70.24 21.26
C ASN A 87 14.73 69.90 20.16
N ALA A 88 13.78 70.81 19.90
CA ALA A 88 12.70 70.68 18.91
C ALA A 88 12.60 71.96 18.05
N VAL A 89 11.40 72.31 17.54
CA VAL A 89 11.10 73.39 16.56
C VAL A 89 11.54 72.99 15.14
N SER A 90 10.67 72.61 14.18
CA SER A 90 9.43 73.19 13.62
C SER A 90 9.67 74.19 12.47
N GLN A 91 9.02 73.93 11.33
CA GLN A 91 8.20 74.81 10.46
C GLN A 91 8.67 76.27 10.14
N GLN A 92 8.37 76.91 9.00
CA GLN A 92 7.24 76.73 8.07
C GLN A 92 7.47 77.42 6.69
N SER A 93 7.03 76.78 5.59
CA SER A 93 6.29 77.34 4.41
C SER A 93 6.75 78.54 3.54
N ILE A 94 5.98 78.73 2.44
CA ILE A 94 5.77 79.93 1.56
C ILE A 94 6.74 80.06 0.35
N GLU A 95 6.30 80.17 -0.92
CA GLU A 95 4.95 80.09 -1.53
C GLU A 95 4.95 79.88 -3.07
N THR A 96 3.75 79.59 -3.63
CA THR A 96 3.22 79.84 -5.02
C THR A 96 4.08 79.47 -6.27
N SER A 97 3.55 79.33 -7.51
CA SER A 97 2.24 79.65 -8.11
C SER A 97 1.67 78.48 -8.94
N ALA A 98 0.38 78.56 -9.33
CA ALA A 98 -0.33 77.51 -10.07
C ALA A 98 -0.59 77.83 -11.55
N ASN A 99 -0.75 76.77 -12.35
CA ASN A 99 -1.70 76.65 -13.48
C ASN A 99 -2.01 75.13 -13.60
N THR A 100 -3.26 74.65 -13.70
CA THR A 100 -4.29 74.83 -14.75
C THR A 100 -3.82 74.41 -16.15
N SER A 101 -4.63 73.77 -17.00
CA SER A 101 -5.87 72.98 -16.81
C SER A 101 -6.27 72.31 -18.12
N ALA A 102 -6.87 71.11 -18.07
CA ALA A 102 -7.65 70.47 -19.15
C ALA A 102 -6.89 70.21 -20.48
N SER A 103 -7.50 69.58 -21.51
CA SER A 103 -8.32 68.37 -21.63
C SER A 103 -8.86 68.35 -23.07
N SER A 104 -8.72 67.22 -23.77
CA SER A 104 -9.55 66.79 -24.91
C SER A 104 -9.03 65.41 -25.33
N ASP A 105 -9.75 64.30 -25.27
CA ASP A 105 -11.11 63.98 -25.76
C ASP A 105 -11.25 64.06 -27.29
N MET A 106 -11.23 62.88 -27.92
CA MET A 106 -11.95 62.46 -29.15
C MET A 106 -11.62 60.97 -29.39
N VAL A 107 -12.54 60.09 -29.80
CA VAL A 107 -14.00 60.23 -30.00
C VAL A 107 -14.68 58.86 -29.76
N LYS A 108 -16.01 58.85 -29.54
CA LYS A 108 -16.86 57.65 -29.57
C LYS A 108 -17.60 57.54 -30.91
N ASP A 109 -18.00 56.30 -31.22
CA ASP A 109 -19.05 55.83 -32.15
C ASP A 109 -18.60 55.17 -33.47
N SER A 110 -19.40 54.30 -34.11
CA SER A 110 -20.34 53.25 -33.61
C SER A 110 -20.92 52.47 -34.81
N SER A 111 -21.28 51.19 -34.58
CA SER A 111 -22.25 50.38 -35.36
C SER A 111 -21.94 49.86 -36.79
N SER A 112 -22.20 48.55 -36.96
CA SER A 112 -22.67 47.87 -38.19
C SER A 112 -21.66 47.64 -39.35
N SER A 113 -21.74 46.60 -40.19
CA SER A 113 -22.70 45.47 -40.30
C SER A 113 -22.05 44.19 -40.92
N VAL A 114 -22.67 43.00 -40.68
CA VAL A 114 -23.02 41.89 -41.63
C VAL A 114 -21.98 41.44 -42.70
N ASN A 115 -21.70 40.16 -43.00
CA ASN A 115 -22.36 38.84 -42.77
C ASN A 115 -21.28 37.79 -42.35
N GLY A 116 -21.54 36.64 -41.72
CA GLY A 116 -22.33 35.48 -42.22
C GLY A 116 -21.37 34.46 -42.90
N ASN A 117 -21.41 33.14 -42.71
CA ASN A 117 -22.24 32.19 -41.94
C ASN A 117 -21.31 31.00 -41.50
N ASP A 118 -21.62 30.07 -40.59
CA ASP A 118 -22.82 29.77 -39.77
C ASP A 118 -22.35 29.33 -38.34
N SER A 119 -22.94 28.46 -37.48
CA SER A 119 -24.01 27.45 -37.57
C SER A 119 -24.83 27.34 -36.26
N ALA A 120 -25.98 26.66 -36.34
CA ALA A 120 -26.81 26.20 -35.21
C ALA A 120 -26.09 25.17 -34.29
N ALA A 121 -26.35 25.03 -32.98
CA ALA A 121 -27.61 25.07 -32.18
C ALA A 121 -28.51 23.83 -32.42
N SER A 122 -29.36 23.35 -31.49
CA SER A 122 -29.79 23.77 -30.14
C SER A 122 -30.18 22.54 -29.27
N SER A 123 -30.44 22.73 -27.98
CA SER A 123 -31.12 21.76 -27.09
C SER A 123 -32.66 21.86 -27.17
N THR A 124 -33.37 20.73 -27.02
CA THR A 124 -34.75 20.61 -26.48
C THR A 124 -35.06 19.14 -26.10
N ASP A 125 -36.11 18.93 -25.31
CA ASP A 125 -36.57 17.66 -24.73
C ASP A 125 -37.45 16.77 -25.63
N GLU A 126 -37.95 15.69 -25.01
CA GLU A 126 -39.13 14.85 -25.33
C GLU A 126 -38.95 13.53 -26.11
N THR A 127 -40.05 12.76 -26.10
CA THR A 127 -40.08 11.29 -25.99
C THR A 127 -40.42 10.55 -27.28
N ASN A 128 -40.20 9.22 -27.23
CA ASN A 128 -41.03 8.17 -27.84
C ASN A 128 -40.50 7.47 -29.14
N SER A 129 -41.03 6.25 -29.30
CA SER A 129 -40.83 5.17 -30.29
C SER A 129 -40.96 5.56 -31.78
N THR A 130 -40.69 4.72 -32.81
CA THR A 130 -40.85 3.24 -33.01
C THR A 130 -40.00 2.82 -34.25
N SER A 131 -39.56 1.58 -34.53
CA SER A 131 -40.36 0.42 -35.02
C SER A 131 -39.45 -0.69 -35.64
N VAL A 132 -39.70 -2.00 -35.40
CA VAL A 132 -40.30 -3.03 -36.31
C VAL A 132 -39.32 -3.61 -37.37
N SER A 133 -39.28 -4.89 -37.76
CA SER A 133 -40.21 -6.06 -37.73
C SER A 133 -39.42 -7.38 -37.56
N LYS A 134 -39.96 -8.59 -37.34
CA LYS A 134 -41.29 -9.27 -37.16
C LYS A 134 -40.96 -10.59 -36.39
N GLY A 135 -41.80 -11.31 -35.65
CA GLY A 135 -43.26 -11.34 -35.42
C GLY A 135 -43.66 -12.81 -35.09
N THR A 136 -44.76 -13.19 -34.42
CA THR A 136 -45.92 -12.43 -33.89
C THR A 136 -46.77 -13.34 -32.95
N GLN A 137 -46.98 -12.93 -31.67
CA GLN A 137 -48.17 -13.19 -30.81
C GLN A 137 -48.57 -14.68 -30.47
N ASN A 138 -49.46 -14.99 -29.50
CA ASN A 138 -50.07 -14.23 -28.38
C ASN A 138 -50.40 -15.17 -27.19
N ALA A 139 -50.83 -14.60 -26.05
CA ALA A 139 -51.34 -15.34 -24.89
C ALA A 139 -52.87 -15.58 -24.94
N VAL A 140 -53.38 -16.55 -24.16
CA VAL A 140 -54.72 -16.54 -23.51
C VAL A 140 -54.79 -17.62 -22.41
N SER A 141 -55.83 -17.56 -21.57
CA SER A 141 -56.04 -18.31 -20.32
C SER A 141 -56.66 -19.73 -20.47
N GLN A 142 -57.07 -20.32 -19.34
CA GLN A 142 -57.42 -21.73 -19.15
C GLN A 142 -58.72 -22.20 -19.82
N GLN A 143 -58.76 -23.53 -20.04
CA GLN A 143 -59.93 -24.42 -19.99
C GLN A 143 -61.05 -24.34 -21.05
N SER A 144 -61.05 -25.33 -21.94
CA SER A 144 -62.26 -26.06 -22.35
C SER A 144 -61.89 -27.55 -22.60
N LYS A 145 -62.87 -28.41 -22.93
CA LYS A 145 -62.79 -29.88 -22.93
C LYS A 145 -63.52 -30.45 -24.15
N ALA A 146 -63.40 -31.77 -24.39
CA ALA A 146 -64.09 -32.58 -25.41
C ALA A 146 -63.48 -32.50 -26.85
N ASP A 147 -63.41 -33.59 -27.64
CA ASP A 147 -63.72 -35.00 -27.34
C ASP A 147 -63.14 -36.03 -28.34
N VAL A 148 -63.01 -37.30 -27.88
CA VAL A 148 -63.14 -38.58 -28.64
C VAL A 148 -62.09 -38.89 -29.75
N ALA A 149 -61.57 -40.10 -29.98
CA ALA A 149 -61.92 -41.48 -29.55
C ALA A 149 -60.64 -42.31 -29.19
N VAL A 150 -60.62 -43.24 -28.21
CA VAL A 150 -61.02 -44.69 -28.27
C VAL A 150 -60.05 -45.55 -29.11
N SER A 151 -59.58 -46.75 -28.70
CA SER A 151 -60.05 -47.70 -27.66
C SER A 151 -58.98 -48.33 -26.78
N ASP A 152 -59.40 -48.82 -25.61
CA ASP A 152 -58.70 -49.82 -24.78
C ASP A 152 -58.54 -51.19 -25.48
N ALA A 153 -57.65 -52.04 -24.96
CA ALA A 153 -58.00 -53.37 -24.46
C ALA A 153 -56.77 -54.11 -23.89
N ASN A 154 -56.74 -54.34 -22.57
CA ASN A 154 -55.91 -55.40 -21.99
C ASN A 154 -56.79 -56.65 -21.83
N SER A 155 -56.46 -57.76 -22.50
CA SER A 155 -57.23 -59.00 -22.40
C SER A 155 -56.36 -60.25 -22.53
N LEU A 156 -56.66 -61.24 -21.71
CA LEU A 156 -55.95 -62.52 -21.65
C LEU A 156 -56.22 -63.36 -22.90
N LYS A 157 -55.17 -63.99 -23.44
CA LYS A 157 -55.29 -65.27 -24.15
C LYS A 157 -54.20 -66.24 -23.70
N SER A 158 -54.62 -67.47 -23.49
CA SER A 158 -53.79 -68.61 -23.13
C SER A 158 -53.31 -69.36 -24.38
N ASP A 159 -52.64 -70.49 -24.11
CA ASP A 159 -52.34 -71.61 -24.99
C ASP A 159 -50.99 -71.55 -25.72
N SER A 160 -50.18 -72.62 -25.80
CA SER A 160 -49.97 -73.81 -24.93
C SER A 160 -48.75 -74.57 -25.50
N LYS A 161 -48.21 -75.57 -24.77
CA LYS A 161 -47.02 -76.40 -25.13
C LYS A 161 -45.69 -75.62 -25.06
N LEU A 162 -44.56 -76.20 -24.66
CA LEU A 162 -44.16 -77.54 -24.17
C LEU A 162 -43.00 -77.31 -23.16
N ALA A 163 -42.63 -78.13 -22.17
CA ALA A 163 -43.10 -79.43 -21.68
C ALA A 163 -42.95 -79.46 -20.14
N ALA A 164 -43.48 -80.47 -19.45
CA ALA A 164 -43.41 -80.56 -17.99
C ALA A 164 -42.17 -81.30 -17.47
N VAL A 165 -41.52 -80.75 -16.44
CA VAL A 165 -41.07 -81.52 -15.26
C VAL A 165 -41.40 -80.69 -14.01
N ALA A 166 -42.65 -80.76 -13.57
CA ALA A 166 -43.06 -80.32 -12.24
C ALA A 166 -43.15 -81.56 -11.34
N SER A 167 -42.00 -82.16 -11.04
CA SER A 167 -41.90 -83.18 -10.00
C SER A 167 -42.17 -82.56 -8.64
N VAL A 168 -42.79 -83.31 -7.73
CA VAL A 168 -42.89 -82.95 -6.31
C VAL A 168 -41.49 -82.60 -5.79
N ALA A 169 -41.40 -81.56 -4.95
CA ALA A 169 -40.16 -81.21 -4.27
C ALA A 169 -39.80 -82.33 -3.27
N ASP A 170 -39.01 -83.28 -3.75
CA ASP A 170 -38.20 -84.14 -2.90
C ASP A 170 -37.26 -83.25 -2.07
N SER A 171 -37.16 -83.51 -0.76
CA SER A 171 -36.27 -82.77 0.13
C SER A 171 -34.80 -83.21 0.00
N SER A 172 -34.52 -84.24 -0.81
CA SER A 172 -33.15 -84.63 -1.16
C SER A 172 -32.40 -83.53 -1.93
N GLN A 173 -31.08 -83.49 -1.73
CA GLN A 173 -30.20 -82.51 -2.38
C GLN A 173 -29.94 -82.92 -3.85
N PRO A 174 -30.07 -81.99 -4.82
CA PRO A 174 -29.98 -82.32 -6.23
C PRO A 174 -28.54 -82.62 -6.66
N GLN A 175 -28.40 -83.53 -7.64
CA GLN A 175 -27.09 -83.82 -8.24
C GLN A 175 -26.49 -82.61 -8.97
N ASN A 176 -27.30 -81.77 -9.61
CA ASN A 176 -26.87 -80.49 -10.18
C ASN A 176 -28.04 -79.49 -10.12
N GLY A 177 -27.77 -78.23 -9.79
CA GLY A 177 -28.75 -77.15 -9.84
C GLY A 177 -29.03 -76.46 -8.50
N TRP A 178 -30.04 -75.59 -8.50
CA TRP A 178 -30.46 -74.82 -7.33
C TRP A 178 -31.26 -75.67 -6.33
N TRP A 179 -30.95 -75.51 -5.05
CA TRP A 179 -31.67 -76.08 -3.91
C TRP A 179 -31.91 -75.01 -2.85
N LYS A 180 -32.91 -75.22 -2.00
CA LYS A 180 -33.28 -74.29 -0.93
C LYS A 180 -33.56 -75.07 0.35
N ASP A 181 -32.98 -74.63 1.47
CA ASP A 181 -33.21 -75.26 2.78
C ASP A 181 -34.46 -74.75 3.49
N GLU A 182 -34.79 -75.37 4.63
CA GLU A 182 -35.93 -75.02 5.48
C GLU A 182 -35.78 -73.62 6.13
N ASP A 183 -34.55 -73.15 6.30
CA ASP A 183 -34.20 -71.79 6.76
C ASP A 183 -34.21 -70.74 5.62
N TYR A 184 -34.68 -71.13 4.42
CA TYR A 184 -34.83 -70.31 3.22
C TYR A 184 -33.52 -69.86 2.52
N TYR A 185 -32.36 -70.41 2.86
CA TYR A 185 -31.11 -70.16 2.13
C TYR A 185 -31.06 -70.94 0.81
N TRP A 186 -30.50 -70.32 -0.21
CA TRP A 186 -30.26 -70.94 -1.52
C TRP A 186 -28.85 -71.55 -1.60
N TYR A 187 -28.71 -72.65 -2.32
CA TYR A 187 -27.46 -73.34 -2.62
C TYR A 187 -27.45 -73.75 -4.09
N TYR A 188 -26.27 -73.90 -4.68
CA TYR A 188 -26.12 -74.49 -6.02
C TYR A 188 -25.22 -75.72 -5.94
N PHE A 189 -25.73 -76.87 -6.37
CA PHE A 189 -25.01 -78.14 -6.35
C PHE A 189 -24.36 -78.42 -7.71
N GLU A 190 -23.15 -78.98 -7.69
CA GLU A 190 -22.44 -79.55 -8.84
C GLU A 190 -21.94 -80.96 -8.50
N ASN A 191 -22.41 -81.98 -9.23
CA ASN A 191 -22.13 -83.41 -8.99
C ASN A 191 -22.44 -83.89 -7.54
N GLY A 192 -23.49 -83.36 -6.93
CA GLY A 192 -23.96 -83.72 -5.58
C GLY A 192 -23.27 -82.96 -4.43
N GLU A 193 -22.29 -82.09 -4.70
CA GLU A 193 -21.67 -81.22 -3.69
C GLU A 193 -22.10 -79.76 -3.86
N PRO A 194 -22.35 -78.99 -2.78
CA PRO A 194 -22.61 -77.56 -2.88
C PRO A 194 -21.38 -76.78 -3.32
N VAL A 195 -21.59 -75.80 -4.20
CA VAL A 195 -20.63 -74.73 -4.51
C VAL A 195 -20.35 -73.91 -3.24
N LYS A 196 -19.07 -73.82 -2.86
CA LYS A 196 -18.58 -73.19 -1.62
C LYS A 196 -17.42 -72.24 -1.91
N ASP A 197 -17.29 -71.20 -1.07
CA ASP A 197 -16.17 -70.25 -0.96
C ASP A 197 -15.66 -69.65 -2.30
N LYS A 198 -16.58 -69.26 -3.20
CA LYS A 198 -16.22 -68.67 -4.49
C LYS A 198 -17.33 -67.89 -5.17
N LEU A 199 -16.92 -67.02 -6.09
CA LEU A 199 -17.76 -66.53 -7.18
C LEU A 199 -17.98 -67.64 -8.22
N LYS A 200 -19.24 -67.81 -8.67
CA LYS A 200 -19.62 -68.78 -9.70
C LYS A 200 -20.64 -68.16 -10.66
N THR A 201 -20.35 -68.19 -11.96
CA THR A 201 -21.32 -67.82 -13.02
C THR A 201 -22.26 -68.99 -13.29
N ILE A 202 -23.57 -68.71 -13.26
CA ILE A 202 -24.67 -69.67 -13.48
C ILE A 202 -25.67 -69.00 -14.41
N GLY A 203 -25.81 -69.52 -15.63
CA GLY A 203 -26.55 -68.82 -16.69
C GLY A 203 -25.92 -67.45 -17.01
N ASN A 204 -26.72 -66.39 -16.96
CA ASN A 204 -26.28 -65.02 -17.27
C ASN A 204 -25.70 -64.26 -16.06
N TYR A 205 -25.86 -64.78 -14.84
CA TYR A 205 -25.52 -64.08 -13.60
C TYR A 205 -24.33 -64.75 -12.90
N THR A 206 -23.66 -63.99 -12.04
CA THR A 206 -22.58 -64.51 -11.18
C THR A 206 -22.99 -64.32 -9.73
N TYR A 207 -22.82 -65.37 -8.93
CA TYR A 207 -23.26 -65.44 -7.54
C TYR A 207 -22.06 -65.67 -6.63
N HIS A 208 -22.14 -65.22 -5.38
CA HIS A 208 -21.17 -65.56 -4.34
C HIS A 208 -21.74 -66.67 -3.46
N PHE A 209 -20.89 -67.64 -3.08
CA PHE A 209 -21.24 -68.71 -2.16
C PHE A 209 -20.26 -68.75 -0.99
N LEU A 210 -20.81 -68.79 0.22
CA LEU A 210 -20.08 -68.85 1.49
C LEU A 210 -19.38 -70.20 1.70
N TYR A 211 -18.58 -70.31 2.77
CA TYR A 211 -17.81 -71.51 3.10
C TYR A 211 -18.68 -72.75 3.37
N ASP A 212 -19.92 -72.56 3.86
CA ASP A 212 -20.90 -73.63 4.10
C ASP A 212 -21.72 -73.99 2.85
N GLY A 213 -21.67 -73.12 1.82
CA GLY A 213 -22.31 -73.31 0.52
C GLY A 213 -23.58 -72.48 0.32
N LYS A 214 -23.97 -71.66 1.31
CA LYS A 214 -25.08 -70.71 1.16
C LYS A 214 -24.74 -69.64 0.13
N MET A 215 -25.68 -69.35 -0.75
CA MET A 215 -25.63 -68.21 -1.66
C MET A 215 -25.79 -66.92 -0.87
N ASP A 216 -24.84 -66.00 -1.06
CA ASP A 216 -24.85 -64.68 -0.44
C ASP A 216 -25.92 -63.79 -1.09
N THR A 217 -26.64 -62.98 -0.30
CA THR A 217 -27.62 -62.00 -0.80
C THR A 217 -27.45 -60.65 -0.11
N ASN A 218 -27.62 -59.56 -0.87
CA ASN A 218 -27.51 -58.17 -0.43
C ASN A 218 -26.18 -57.82 0.29
N ASN A 219 -25.15 -58.65 0.13
CA ASN A 219 -23.91 -58.62 0.92
C ASN A 219 -22.75 -57.97 0.16
N THR A 220 -21.83 -57.34 0.91
CA THR A 220 -20.54 -56.85 0.41
C THR A 220 -19.42 -57.66 1.06
N PHE A 221 -18.60 -58.31 0.26
CA PHE A 221 -17.51 -59.19 0.69
C PHE A 221 -16.21 -58.77 0.00
N GLY A 222 -15.07 -59.32 0.44
CA GLY A 222 -13.78 -58.99 -0.16
C GLY A 222 -12.79 -60.15 -0.09
N TYR A 223 -12.04 -60.32 -1.18
CA TYR A 223 -10.94 -61.28 -1.25
C TYR A 223 -9.61 -60.58 -1.03
N GLU A 224 -8.68 -61.24 -0.33
CA GLU A 224 -7.33 -60.73 -0.14
C GLU A 224 -6.54 -60.67 -1.46
N SER A 225 -5.64 -59.70 -1.54
CA SER A 225 -4.66 -59.56 -2.61
C SER A 225 -3.36 -58.98 -2.05
N GLY A 226 -2.25 -59.14 -2.78
CA GLY A 226 -0.94 -58.62 -2.37
C GLY A 226 -0.83 -57.09 -2.26
N LEU A 227 -1.91 -56.34 -2.48
CA LEU A 227 -1.98 -54.87 -2.38
C LEU A 227 -3.15 -54.37 -1.49
N GLY A 228 -3.90 -55.26 -0.83
CA GLY A 228 -5.10 -54.94 -0.05
C GLY A 228 -6.29 -55.86 -0.39
N TYR A 229 -7.51 -55.48 -0.01
CA TYR A 229 -8.71 -56.27 -0.32
C TYR A 229 -9.37 -55.82 -1.63
N ASN A 230 -9.77 -56.79 -2.45
CA ASN A 230 -10.62 -56.59 -3.61
C ASN A 230 -12.07 -56.81 -3.19
N TYR A 231 -12.86 -55.75 -3.07
CA TYR A 231 -14.26 -55.83 -2.64
C TYR A 231 -15.22 -56.09 -3.80
N TYR A 232 -16.31 -56.77 -3.51
CA TYR A 232 -17.37 -57.17 -4.43
C TYR A 232 -18.73 -57.06 -3.71
N ARG A 233 -19.83 -57.01 -4.46
CA ARG A 233 -21.18 -56.95 -3.88
C ARG A 233 -22.19 -57.77 -4.69
N VAL A 234 -23.13 -58.39 -4.00
CA VAL A 234 -24.32 -59.00 -4.61
C VAL A 234 -25.59 -58.24 -4.26
N ASP A 235 -26.58 -58.26 -5.15
CA ASP A 235 -27.92 -57.73 -4.92
C ASP A 235 -28.76 -58.67 -4.03
N ASP A 236 -30.01 -58.28 -3.75
CA ASP A 236 -30.96 -59.06 -2.93
C ASP A 236 -31.36 -60.41 -3.54
N GLN A 237 -31.09 -60.62 -4.83
CA GLN A 237 -31.29 -61.86 -5.57
C GLN A 237 -30.00 -62.70 -5.68
N GLY A 238 -28.88 -62.18 -5.17
CA GLY A 238 -27.56 -62.83 -5.18
C GLY A 238 -26.70 -62.53 -6.41
N HIS A 239 -27.13 -61.66 -7.32
CA HIS A 239 -26.37 -61.34 -8.53
C HIS A 239 -25.25 -60.33 -8.26
N LEU A 240 -24.06 -60.60 -8.79
CA LEU A 240 -22.87 -59.75 -8.71
C LEU A 240 -23.13 -58.38 -9.36
N VAL A 241 -23.12 -57.34 -8.53
CA VAL A 241 -23.38 -55.95 -8.89
C VAL A 241 -22.27 -55.41 -9.80
N LYS A 242 -22.68 -54.65 -10.84
CA LYS A 242 -21.78 -54.09 -11.86
C LYS A 242 -22.24 -52.70 -12.29
N GLY A 243 -21.29 -51.78 -12.44
CA GLY A 243 -21.54 -50.36 -12.67
C GLY A 243 -21.84 -49.60 -11.37
N TRP A 244 -22.63 -48.53 -11.49
CA TRP A 244 -23.03 -47.70 -10.35
C TRP A 244 -23.97 -48.44 -9.39
N TYR A 245 -23.72 -48.28 -8.09
CA TYR A 245 -24.56 -48.79 -7.01
C TYR A 245 -24.71 -47.72 -5.92
N GLN A 246 -25.90 -47.61 -5.33
CA GLN A 246 -26.16 -46.78 -4.16
C GLN A 246 -26.62 -47.66 -3.00
N ASN A 247 -26.03 -47.49 -1.82
CA ASN A 247 -26.48 -48.20 -0.61
C ASN A 247 -27.71 -47.52 0.03
N TYR A 248 -28.30 -48.17 1.03
CA TYR A 248 -29.45 -47.64 1.80
C TYR A 248 -29.17 -46.26 2.46
N TRP A 249 -27.91 -45.96 2.79
CA TRP A 249 -27.49 -44.69 3.39
C TRP A 249 -27.27 -43.57 2.37
N GLY A 250 -27.45 -43.86 1.07
CA GLY A 250 -27.23 -42.93 -0.03
C GLY A 250 -25.79 -42.88 -0.56
N ASP A 251 -24.88 -43.69 -0.01
CA ASP A 251 -23.48 -43.75 -0.47
C ASP A 251 -23.38 -44.43 -1.83
N TRP A 252 -22.63 -43.83 -2.75
CA TRP A 252 -22.37 -44.38 -4.08
C TRP A 252 -21.11 -45.22 -4.12
N TYR A 253 -21.12 -46.25 -4.96
CA TYR A 253 -20.00 -47.14 -5.28
C TYR A 253 -20.01 -47.40 -6.79
N TYR A 254 -18.87 -47.80 -7.35
CA TYR A 254 -18.79 -48.31 -8.72
C TYR A 254 -18.07 -49.64 -8.75
N TYR A 255 -18.72 -50.65 -9.32
CA TYR A 255 -18.17 -51.99 -9.51
C TYR A 255 -17.80 -52.20 -10.98
N ASP A 256 -16.62 -52.75 -11.26
CA ASP A 256 -16.13 -52.88 -12.64
C ASP A 256 -17.08 -53.68 -13.52
N LYS A 257 -17.42 -53.14 -14.70
CA LYS A 257 -18.40 -53.77 -15.61
C LYS A 257 -17.92 -55.14 -16.14
N LYS A 258 -16.62 -55.45 -16.10
CA LYS A 258 -16.04 -56.75 -16.49
C LYS A 258 -15.91 -57.68 -15.27
N THR A 259 -15.20 -57.28 -14.22
CA THR A 259 -14.85 -58.16 -13.08
C THR A 259 -15.84 -58.12 -11.91
N GLY A 260 -16.64 -57.05 -11.77
CA GLY A 260 -17.48 -56.82 -10.58
C GLY A 260 -16.71 -56.29 -9.36
N GLN A 261 -15.42 -56.00 -9.49
CA GLN A 261 -14.59 -55.47 -8.40
C GLN A 261 -14.90 -53.99 -8.12
N ALA A 262 -15.03 -53.62 -6.85
CA ALA A 262 -15.20 -52.23 -6.42
C ALA A 262 -13.99 -51.36 -6.82
N PHE A 263 -14.28 -50.21 -7.43
CA PHE A 263 -13.30 -49.19 -7.75
C PHE A 263 -12.79 -48.51 -6.48
N THR A 264 -11.48 -48.21 -6.45
CA THR A 264 -10.81 -47.47 -5.37
C THR A 264 -9.79 -46.48 -5.97
N GLY A 265 -9.42 -45.46 -5.19
CA GLY A 265 -8.52 -44.39 -5.63
C GLY A 265 -9.16 -43.46 -6.66
N LEU A 266 -8.32 -42.79 -7.44
CA LEU A 266 -8.75 -41.92 -8.54
C LEU A 266 -9.09 -42.76 -9.78
N GLN A 267 -10.33 -42.64 -10.27
CA GLN A 267 -10.83 -43.40 -11.41
C GLN A 267 -11.47 -42.46 -12.45
N THR A 268 -11.55 -42.92 -13.70
CA THR A 268 -12.24 -42.20 -14.78
C THR A 268 -13.38 -43.05 -15.31
N ILE A 269 -14.61 -42.54 -15.20
CA ILE A 269 -15.85 -43.20 -15.65
C ILE A 269 -16.56 -42.19 -16.55
N ASP A 270 -16.94 -42.62 -17.77
CA ASP A 270 -17.73 -41.83 -18.71
C ASP A 270 -17.17 -40.39 -18.92
N ASN A 271 -15.85 -40.31 -19.07
CA ASN A 271 -14.99 -39.11 -19.18
C ASN A 271 -14.88 -38.19 -17.94
N GLN A 272 -15.61 -38.47 -16.86
CA GLN A 272 -15.45 -37.76 -15.60
C GLN A 272 -14.47 -38.47 -14.67
N LYS A 273 -13.77 -37.70 -13.82
CA LYS A 273 -12.89 -38.23 -12.77
C LYS A 273 -13.59 -38.23 -11.43
N TYR A 274 -13.53 -39.37 -10.75
CA TYR A 274 -14.08 -39.59 -9.41
C TYR A 274 -12.97 -40.03 -8.45
N TYR A 275 -13.22 -39.88 -7.15
CA TYR A 275 -12.41 -40.54 -6.11
C TYR A 275 -13.29 -41.52 -5.32
N PHE A 276 -12.80 -42.75 -5.19
CA PHE A 276 -13.42 -43.82 -4.42
C PHE A 276 -12.51 -44.18 -3.23
N ASN A 277 -13.04 -44.06 -2.02
CA ASN A 277 -12.30 -44.11 -0.78
C ASN A 277 -11.65 -45.48 -0.53
N THR A 278 -10.32 -45.51 -0.47
CA THR A 278 -9.50 -46.72 -0.28
C THR A 278 -9.66 -47.39 1.09
N TYR A 279 -10.17 -46.67 2.09
CA TYR A 279 -10.35 -47.17 3.47
C TYR A 279 -11.80 -47.55 3.79
N ASN A 280 -12.76 -47.12 2.97
CA ASN A 280 -14.19 -47.37 3.18
C ASN A 280 -14.81 -48.06 1.94
N TYR A 281 -14.31 -49.27 1.64
CA TYR A 281 -14.88 -50.22 0.67
C TYR A 281 -15.11 -49.68 -0.76
N GLY A 282 -14.41 -48.62 -1.17
CA GLY A 282 -14.65 -47.96 -2.45
C GLY A 282 -15.86 -47.02 -2.49
N LYS A 283 -16.31 -46.49 -1.34
CA LYS A 283 -17.33 -45.42 -1.29
C LYS A 283 -16.85 -44.20 -2.09
N MET A 284 -17.69 -43.70 -2.98
CA MET A 284 -17.45 -42.46 -3.71
C MET A 284 -17.49 -41.25 -2.76
N SER A 285 -16.51 -40.37 -2.93
CA SER A 285 -16.40 -39.11 -2.20
C SER A 285 -17.25 -38.02 -2.88
N THR A 286 -18.18 -37.39 -2.16
CA THR A 286 -18.99 -36.26 -2.65
C THR A 286 -18.87 -35.06 -1.72
N ASN A 287 -18.77 -33.85 -2.28
CA ASN A 287 -18.61 -32.58 -1.54
C ASN A 287 -17.47 -32.58 -0.49
N GLU A 288 -16.47 -33.46 -0.62
CA GLU A 288 -15.36 -33.60 0.32
C GLU A 288 -13.98 -33.31 -0.31
N GLU A 289 -13.03 -32.92 0.54
CA GLU A 289 -11.64 -32.67 0.15
C GLU A 289 -10.83 -33.89 0.56
N VAL A 290 -10.15 -34.50 -0.40
CA VAL A 290 -9.55 -35.84 -0.26
C VAL A 290 -8.05 -35.77 -0.52
N GLU A 291 -7.27 -36.34 0.39
CA GLU A 291 -5.85 -36.55 0.17
C GLU A 291 -5.63 -37.92 -0.48
N TYR A 292 -4.92 -37.94 -1.60
CA TYR A 292 -4.49 -39.18 -2.25
C TYR A 292 -3.07 -39.02 -2.79
N GLN A 293 -2.16 -39.90 -2.36
CA GLN A 293 -0.74 -39.86 -2.73
C GLN A 293 -0.06 -38.49 -2.48
N HIS A 294 -0.27 -37.91 -1.28
CA HIS A 294 0.25 -36.59 -0.87
C HIS A 294 -0.20 -35.42 -1.77
N LYS A 295 -1.40 -35.52 -2.34
CA LYS A 295 -2.04 -34.46 -3.14
C LYS A 295 -3.48 -34.29 -2.69
N TYR A 296 -3.92 -33.05 -2.61
CA TYR A 296 -5.30 -32.69 -2.27
C TYR A 296 -6.13 -32.51 -3.53
N TYR A 297 -7.30 -33.14 -3.52
CA TYR A 297 -8.34 -33.04 -4.55
C TYR A 297 -9.66 -32.67 -3.88
N ARG A 298 -10.63 -32.18 -4.63
CA ARG A 298 -11.97 -31.83 -4.14
C ARG A 298 -13.00 -32.44 -5.05
N THR A 299 -14.04 -33.07 -4.50
CA THR A 299 -15.18 -33.53 -5.28
C THR A 299 -16.37 -32.57 -5.18
N ASP A 300 -17.17 -32.50 -6.25
CA ASP A 300 -18.46 -31.82 -6.26
C ASP A 300 -19.56 -32.70 -5.62
N GLU A 301 -20.80 -32.24 -5.64
CA GLU A 301 -21.97 -32.94 -5.12
C GLU A 301 -22.27 -34.28 -5.84
N ASN A 302 -21.81 -34.42 -7.08
CA ASN A 302 -21.97 -35.60 -7.93
C ASN A 302 -20.73 -36.52 -7.89
N GLY A 303 -19.68 -36.15 -7.15
CA GLY A 303 -18.43 -36.90 -7.01
C GLY A 303 -17.34 -36.57 -8.04
N HIS A 304 -17.58 -35.63 -8.96
CA HIS A 304 -16.59 -35.24 -9.96
C HIS A 304 -15.46 -34.42 -9.34
N LEU A 305 -14.22 -34.58 -9.81
CA LEU A 305 -13.12 -33.70 -9.42
C LEU A 305 -13.34 -32.26 -9.87
N VAL A 306 -13.39 -31.34 -8.89
CA VAL A 306 -13.40 -29.90 -9.09
C VAL A 306 -12.11 -29.44 -9.79
N LYS A 307 -12.25 -28.48 -10.71
CA LYS A 307 -11.15 -27.85 -11.46
C LYS A 307 -11.37 -26.34 -11.52
N GLY A 308 -10.28 -25.58 -11.58
CA GLY A 308 -10.33 -24.12 -11.55
C GLY A 308 -10.60 -23.56 -10.15
N TRP A 309 -11.26 -22.41 -10.09
CA TRP A 309 -11.54 -21.69 -8.84
C TRP A 309 -12.62 -22.36 -8.00
N TYR A 310 -12.35 -22.50 -6.71
CA TYR A 310 -13.31 -22.98 -5.71
C TYR A 310 -13.31 -22.05 -4.49
N LYS A 311 -14.46 -21.79 -3.90
CA LYS A 311 -14.58 -21.00 -2.66
C LYS A 311 -15.10 -21.88 -1.53
N LYS A 312 -14.40 -21.89 -0.39
CA LYS A 312 -14.76 -22.64 0.82
C LYS A 312 -14.86 -21.64 1.96
N TYR A 313 -16.07 -21.42 2.47
CA TYR A 313 -16.39 -20.31 3.38
C TYR A 313 -15.96 -18.96 2.78
N TYR A 314 -14.97 -18.28 3.37
CA TYR A 314 -14.47 -16.99 2.91
C TYR A 314 -13.30 -17.11 1.91
N SER A 315 -12.55 -18.20 1.96
CA SER A 315 -11.25 -18.34 1.28
C SER A 315 -11.37 -18.95 -0.11
N TRP A 316 -10.50 -18.49 -1.02
CA TRP A 316 -10.39 -19.01 -2.38
C TRP A 316 -9.32 -20.09 -2.50
N TYR A 317 -9.57 -21.03 -3.41
CA TYR A 317 -8.75 -22.19 -3.73
C TYR A 317 -8.68 -22.32 -5.25
N TYR A 318 -7.63 -22.94 -5.77
CA TYR A 318 -7.54 -23.28 -7.19
C TYR A 318 -7.06 -24.72 -7.38
N TYR A 319 -7.78 -25.46 -8.22
CA TYR A 319 -7.48 -26.84 -8.60
C TYR A 319 -7.03 -26.85 -10.07
N ASP A 320 -5.93 -27.54 -10.37
CA ASP A 320 -5.38 -27.60 -11.73
C ASP A 320 -6.27 -28.43 -12.68
N ASN A 321 -5.87 -28.53 -13.95
CA ASN A 321 -6.59 -29.32 -14.96
C ASN A 321 -6.71 -30.83 -14.63
N ASN A 322 -5.86 -31.33 -13.73
CA ASN A 322 -5.89 -32.71 -13.22
C ASN A 322 -6.80 -32.88 -12.00
N GLY A 323 -7.25 -31.78 -11.37
CA GLY A 323 -8.00 -31.74 -10.12
C GLY A 323 -7.13 -31.58 -8.87
N VAL A 324 -5.84 -31.24 -8.99
CA VAL A 324 -4.89 -31.10 -7.88
C VAL A 324 -4.90 -29.67 -7.34
N ARG A 325 -5.09 -29.49 -6.04
CA ARG A 325 -5.01 -28.21 -5.34
C ARG A 325 -3.61 -27.59 -5.50
N VAL A 326 -3.54 -26.32 -5.91
CA VAL A 326 -2.25 -25.63 -6.11
C VAL A 326 -1.74 -24.94 -4.84
N SER A 327 -0.44 -24.67 -4.79
CA SER A 327 0.26 -24.03 -3.67
C SER A 327 1.45 -23.17 -4.14
N GLY A 328 1.76 -22.10 -3.43
CA GLY A 328 2.76 -21.10 -3.82
C GLY A 328 2.30 -20.18 -4.96
N TYR A 329 3.24 -19.46 -5.58
CA TYR A 329 2.95 -18.58 -6.72
C TYR A 329 2.45 -19.35 -7.95
N ARG A 330 1.36 -18.90 -8.58
CA ARG A 330 0.83 -19.45 -9.84
C ARG A 330 0.33 -18.36 -10.80
N PRO A 331 0.73 -18.40 -12.09
CA PRO A 331 0.08 -17.63 -13.13
C PRO A 331 -1.22 -18.32 -13.58
N ILE A 332 -2.35 -17.62 -13.48
CA ILE A 332 -3.68 -18.10 -13.86
C ILE A 332 -4.31 -17.02 -14.75
N ASN A 333 -4.70 -17.37 -15.98
CA ASN A 333 -5.35 -16.48 -16.95
C ASN A 333 -4.65 -15.12 -17.12
N GLY A 334 -3.31 -15.13 -17.19
CA GLY A 334 -2.47 -13.93 -17.36
C GLY A 334 -2.23 -13.10 -16.09
N LYS A 335 -2.82 -13.46 -14.96
CA LYS A 335 -2.61 -12.82 -13.65
C LYS A 335 -1.78 -13.71 -12.73
N GLY A 336 -0.95 -13.11 -11.88
CA GLY A 336 -0.24 -13.84 -10.82
C GLY A 336 -1.08 -13.91 -9.54
N TYR A 337 -1.12 -15.08 -8.93
CA TYR A 337 -1.74 -15.34 -7.63
C TYR A 337 -0.76 -16.07 -6.70
N TYR A 338 -0.99 -16.04 -5.40
CA TYR A 338 -0.24 -16.83 -4.42
C TYR A 338 -1.18 -17.62 -3.52
N PHE A 339 -0.82 -18.86 -3.22
CA PHE A 339 -1.57 -19.78 -2.35
C PHE A 339 -0.64 -20.29 -1.25
N TYR A 340 -1.14 -20.49 -0.03
CA TYR A 340 -0.33 -21.06 1.06
C TYR A 340 0.11 -22.51 0.76
N PHE A 341 1.24 -22.93 1.35
CA PHE A 341 1.84 -24.24 1.08
C PHE A 341 1.31 -25.38 1.96
N ASP A 342 0.81 -25.06 3.15
CA ASP A 342 0.37 -26.03 4.15
C ASP A 342 -1.05 -26.59 3.87
N TYR A 343 -1.61 -27.30 4.85
CA TYR A 343 -2.95 -27.93 4.81
C TYR A 343 -4.07 -27.00 4.33
N ASP A 344 -3.92 -25.69 4.51
CA ASP A 344 -4.89 -24.68 4.07
C ASP A 344 -5.01 -24.51 2.56
N GLY A 345 -3.91 -24.42 1.80
CA GLY A 345 -3.95 -24.19 0.34
C GLY A 345 -4.69 -22.91 -0.10
N GLN A 346 -5.00 -22.01 0.82
CA GLN A 346 -5.82 -20.81 0.59
C GLN A 346 -5.05 -19.76 -0.23
N MET A 347 -5.75 -19.05 -1.11
CA MET A 347 -5.26 -17.86 -1.80
C MET A 347 -4.99 -16.73 -0.80
N ILE A 348 -3.92 -15.98 -0.98
CA ILE A 348 -3.64 -14.74 -0.24
C ILE A 348 -4.38 -13.59 -0.94
N ASP A 349 -5.15 -12.77 -0.20
CA ASP A 349 -5.87 -11.60 -0.72
C ASP A 349 -5.98 -10.44 0.30
N ASP A 350 -4.87 -10.11 0.96
CA ASP A 350 -4.83 -9.23 2.15
C ASP A 350 -4.44 -7.76 1.91
N ASP A 351 -4.09 -7.37 0.68
CA ASP A 351 -3.54 -6.05 0.29
C ASP A 351 -2.19 -5.68 0.94
N LYS A 352 -1.30 -6.68 1.09
CA LYS A 352 0.00 -6.52 1.77
C LYS A 352 1.22 -6.92 0.94
N ALA A 353 2.39 -6.54 1.46
CA ALA A 353 3.68 -7.03 1.04
C ALA A 353 4.03 -8.34 1.75
N HIS A 354 4.64 -9.28 1.02
CA HIS A 354 5.07 -10.59 1.50
C HIS A 354 6.46 -10.91 0.95
N ILE A 355 7.25 -11.72 1.67
CA ILE A 355 8.44 -12.38 1.10
C ILE A 355 8.22 -13.89 1.14
N PHE A 356 8.41 -14.54 0.00
CA PHE A 356 8.51 -16.00 -0.09
C PHE A 356 9.72 -16.38 -0.94
N ASP A 357 10.57 -17.26 -0.43
CA ASP A 357 11.77 -17.80 -1.11
C ASP A 357 12.70 -16.72 -1.72
N GLY A 358 12.99 -15.64 -1.00
CA GLY A 358 13.82 -14.53 -1.51
C GLY A 358 13.14 -13.63 -2.54
N VAL A 359 11.82 -13.76 -2.74
CA VAL A 359 11.05 -12.95 -3.67
C VAL A 359 10.02 -12.10 -2.92
N PHE A 360 10.11 -10.78 -3.10
CA PHE A 360 9.09 -9.83 -2.68
C PHE A 360 7.85 -9.95 -3.56
N TYR A 361 6.70 -10.06 -2.94
CA TYR A 361 5.38 -9.97 -3.54
C TYR A 361 4.62 -8.79 -2.92
N TYR A 362 3.79 -8.11 -3.71
CA TYR A 362 2.66 -7.34 -3.16
C TYR A 362 1.39 -7.91 -3.78
N ILE A 363 0.43 -8.27 -2.93
CA ILE A 363 -0.77 -9.03 -3.29
C ILE A 363 -1.97 -8.20 -2.87
N ASN A 364 -2.83 -7.79 -3.81
CA ASN A 364 -3.95 -6.91 -3.49
C ASN A 364 -5.13 -7.66 -2.83
N GLY A 365 -6.15 -6.91 -2.38
CA GLY A 365 -7.44 -7.39 -1.87
C GLY A 365 -8.33 -8.17 -2.88
N SER A 366 -7.73 -8.78 -3.90
CA SER A 366 -8.36 -9.71 -4.85
C SER A 366 -7.39 -10.83 -5.27
N GLY A 367 -6.33 -11.03 -4.48
CA GLY A 367 -5.25 -12.01 -4.67
C GLY A 367 -4.31 -11.77 -5.85
N ILE A 368 -4.43 -10.64 -6.54
CA ILE A 368 -3.60 -10.33 -7.69
C ILE A 368 -2.24 -9.81 -7.22
N VAL A 369 -1.18 -10.51 -7.61
CA VAL A 369 0.21 -10.10 -7.43
C VAL A 369 0.49 -8.87 -8.30
N LEU A 370 0.45 -7.67 -7.70
CA LEU A 370 0.74 -6.40 -8.37
C LEU A 370 2.25 -6.14 -8.54
N LYS A 371 3.06 -6.73 -7.65
CA LYS A 371 4.53 -6.63 -7.68
C LYS A 371 5.11 -8.01 -7.42
N ARG A 372 6.13 -8.40 -8.20
CA ARG A 372 7.01 -9.53 -7.93
C ARG A 372 8.46 -9.12 -8.22
N GLN A 373 9.37 -9.27 -7.27
CA GLN A 373 10.78 -8.90 -7.41
C GLN A 373 11.67 -9.84 -6.60
N ALA A 374 12.60 -10.53 -7.25
CA ALA A 374 13.62 -11.32 -6.56
C ALA A 374 14.62 -10.36 -5.88
N ILE A 375 14.87 -10.58 -4.59
CA ILE A 375 15.76 -9.78 -3.75
C ILE A 375 17.12 -10.49 -3.73
N THR A 376 18.18 -9.74 -4.06
CA THR A 376 19.54 -10.30 -4.23
C THR A 376 20.60 -9.53 -3.45
N LYS A 377 20.19 -8.44 -2.81
CA LYS A 377 20.96 -7.47 -2.04
C LYS A 377 19.97 -6.63 -1.24
N ASP A 378 20.45 -5.84 -0.30
CA ASP A 378 19.60 -4.88 0.40
C ASP A 378 19.12 -3.80 -0.59
N GLU A 379 17.80 -3.63 -0.75
CA GLU A 379 17.24 -2.75 -1.77
C GLU A 379 15.87 -2.13 -1.42
N TRP A 380 15.60 -0.97 -2.02
CA TRP A 380 14.30 -0.29 -1.96
C TRP A 380 13.35 -0.85 -3.03
N VAL A 381 12.19 -1.36 -2.61
CA VAL A 381 11.12 -1.83 -3.49
C VAL A 381 9.96 -0.84 -3.45
N ARG A 382 9.49 -0.38 -4.61
CA ARG A 382 8.33 0.52 -4.73
C ARG A 382 7.09 -0.21 -5.21
N VAL A 383 5.94 0.09 -4.62
CA VAL A 383 4.61 -0.34 -5.05
C VAL A 383 3.68 0.87 -5.09
N GLY A 384 3.29 1.33 -6.28
CA GLY A 384 2.44 2.51 -6.44
C GLY A 384 3.09 3.78 -5.86
N ASN A 385 2.54 4.28 -4.76
CA ASN A 385 3.11 5.41 -4.00
C ASN A 385 4.09 4.93 -2.91
N ASP A 386 3.94 3.70 -2.44
CA ASP A 386 4.54 3.21 -1.20
C ASP A 386 5.93 2.61 -1.47
N TRP A 387 6.78 2.66 -0.46
CA TRP A 387 8.15 2.18 -0.50
C TRP A 387 8.41 1.22 0.66
N TYR A 388 9.12 0.16 0.35
CA TYR A 388 9.59 -0.87 1.27
C TYR A 388 11.11 -0.92 1.18
N TYR A 389 11.79 -1.22 2.27
CA TYR A 389 13.20 -1.59 2.23
C TYR A 389 13.34 -3.05 2.63
N VAL A 390 14.02 -3.84 1.81
CA VAL A 390 14.23 -5.27 2.05
C VAL A 390 15.69 -5.52 2.33
N LYS A 391 16.00 -6.10 3.49
CA LYS A 391 17.32 -6.65 3.83
C LYS A 391 17.45 -8.04 3.20
N ASN A 392 18.60 -8.36 2.61
CA ASN A 392 18.89 -9.68 2.02
C ASN A 392 19.30 -10.73 3.08
N SER A 393 19.28 -10.36 4.37
CA SER A 393 19.45 -11.29 5.49
C SER A 393 18.34 -12.34 5.50
N HIS A 394 18.69 -13.56 5.97
CA HIS A 394 17.79 -14.68 6.27
C HIS A 394 16.81 -15.14 5.17
N GLY A 395 16.97 -14.70 3.92
CA GLY A 395 16.07 -15.05 2.81
C GLY A 395 15.10 -13.94 2.39
N GLY A 396 15.35 -12.71 2.84
CA GLY A 396 14.56 -11.52 2.49
C GLY A 396 13.61 -11.14 3.62
N GLU A 397 13.97 -10.09 4.36
CA GLU A 397 13.13 -9.52 5.43
C GLU A 397 12.91 -8.04 5.10
N PHE A 398 11.65 -7.60 4.95
CA PHE A 398 11.36 -6.18 4.80
C PHE A 398 11.19 -5.50 6.15
N LEU A 399 11.53 -4.21 6.22
CA LEU A 399 11.49 -3.45 7.46
C LEU A 399 10.04 -3.12 7.79
N SER A 400 9.59 -3.45 8.99
CA SER A 400 8.25 -3.16 9.49
C SER A 400 8.28 -2.87 10.98
N ASP A 401 7.45 -1.92 11.41
CA ASP A 401 7.36 -1.44 12.80
C ASP A 401 8.73 -0.99 13.39
N GLU A 402 9.68 -0.58 12.53
CA GLU A 402 11.05 -0.21 12.90
C GLU A 402 11.46 1.18 12.39
N THR A 403 12.49 1.77 13.02
CA THR A 403 13.16 2.98 12.55
C THR A 403 14.62 2.65 12.22
N ALA A 404 15.01 2.78 10.95
CA ALA A 404 16.31 2.37 10.45
C ALA A 404 17.10 3.54 9.86
N THR A 405 18.43 3.52 10.02
CA THR A 405 19.31 4.50 9.37
C THR A 405 20.00 3.87 8.16
N LEU A 406 19.62 4.31 6.97
CA LEU A 406 19.98 3.75 5.67
C LEU A 406 20.72 4.82 4.87
N GLY A 407 21.94 4.54 4.42
CA GLY A 407 22.75 5.51 3.66
C GLY A 407 23.04 6.83 4.37
N GLY A 408 23.07 6.84 5.71
CA GLY A 408 23.27 8.04 6.53
C GLY A 408 22.01 8.90 6.75
N ARG A 409 20.82 8.39 6.40
CA ARG A 409 19.52 9.04 6.62
C ARG A 409 18.62 8.11 7.43
N THR A 410 17.81 8.65 8.34
CA THR A 410 16.89 7.86 9.18
C THR A 410 15.50 7.83 8.56
N TYR A 411 14.88 6.65 8.56
CA TYR A 411 13.57 6.33 7.98
C TYR A 411 12.76 5.52 8.98
N HIS A 412 11.43 5.66 8.98
CA HIS A 412 10.52 4.79 9.73
C HIS A 412 9.63 3.99 8.78
N PHE A 413 9.33 2.75 9.15
CA PHE A 413 8.48 1.83 8.41
C PHE A 413 7.33 1.41 9.31
N ASP A 414 6.09 1.54 8.81
CA ASP A 414 4.91 1.12 9.56
C ASP A 414 4.81 -0.41 9.73
N ARG A 415 3.79 -0.87 10.44
CA ARG A 415 3.59 -2.30 10.74
C ARG A 415 3.37 -3.18 9.50
N ASP A 416 2.92 -2.60 8.39
CA ASP A 416 2.79 -3.30 7.10
C ASP A 416 4.02 -3.12 6.19
N GLY A 417 5.07 -2.47 6.71
CA GLY A 417 6.37 -2.29 6.08
C GLY A 417 6.49 -1.06 5.17
N LYS A 418 5.52 -0.15 5.20
CA LYS A 418 5.50 1.03 4.34
C LYS A 418 6.32 2.16 4.97
N MET A 419 7.27 2.68 4.20
CA MET A 419 8.10 3.82 4.60
C MET A 419 7.27 5.09 4.78
N SER A 420 7.26 5.60 6.00
CA SER A 420 6.61 6.86 6.38
C SER A 420 7.20 8.06 5.62
N LYS A 421 6.34 8.97 5.14
CA LYS A 421 6.70 10.17 4.37
C LYS A 421 5.58 11.20 4.37
N ASN A 422 5.95 12.49 4.38
CA ASN A 422 5.06 13.66 4.57
C ASN A 422 4.16 13.61 5.83
N CYS A 423 4.47 12.72 6.77
CA CYS A 423 3.66 12.42 7.95
C CYS A 423 4.47 12.58 9.24
N SER A 424 3.76 12.85 10.32
CA SER A 424 4.27 12.75 11.68
C SER A 424 4.01 11.36 12.25
N VAL A 425 4.92 10.89 13.09
CA VAL A 425 4.88 9.62 13.83
C VAL A 425 5.14 9.93 15.30
N ILE A 426 4.40 9.32 16.21
CA ILE A 426 4.50 9.55 17.66
C ILE A 426 4.98 8.28 18.34
N ASP A 427 6.11 8.36 19.03
CA ASP A 427 6.48 7.40 20.07
C ASP A 427 5.86 7.85 21.39
N TYR A 428 4.78 7.16 21.78
CA TYR A 428 4.04 7.46 23.01
C TYR A 428 4.78 7.07 24.30
N TYR A 429 5.77 6.16 24.24
CA TYR A 429 6.58 5.78 25.41
C TYR A 429 7.63 6.83 25.74
N GLN A 430 8.15 7.55 24.73
CA GLN A 430 9.11 8.64 24.88
C GLN A 430 8.47 10.05 24.81
N ASN A 431 7.16 10.14 24.57
CA ASN A 431 6.44 11.35 24.15
C ASN A 431 7.19 12.15 23.05
N MET A 432 7.65 11.43 22.02
CA MET A 432 8.49 11.96 20.95
C MET A 432 7.73 12.01 19.63
N LEU A 433 7.64 13.21 19.05
CA LEU A 433 7.13 13.45 17.70
C LEU A 433 8.28 13.42 16.69
N TYR A 434 8.10 12.70 15.58
CA TYR A 434 9.04 12.61 14.46
C TYR A 434 8.33 12.98 13.16
N TYR A 435 8.88 13.89 12.35
CA TYR A 435 8.36 14.17 11.00
C TYR A 435 9.26 13.61 9.91
N TYR A 436 8.69 12.83 9.00
CA TYR A 436 9.37 12.25 7.85
C TYR A 436 9.01 13.02 6.57
N GLY A 437 10.02 13.47 5.82
CA GLY A 437 9.86 14.33 4.64
C GLY A 437 9.29 13.61 3.42
N SER A 438 9.24 14.29 2.27
CA SER A 438 8.65 13.71 1.04
C SER A 438 9.45 12.54 0.46
N ASP A 439 10.74 12.48 0.76
CA ASP A 439 11.65 11.37 0.44
C ASP A 439 11.75 10.33 1.56
N GLY A 440 10.91 10.45 2.60
CA GLY A 440 10.86 9.56 3.77
C GLY A 440 11.95 9.76 4.81
N ALA A 441 12.91 10.67 4.58
CA ALA A 441 13.96 10.92 5.56
C ALA A 441 13.46 11.77 6.74
N LEU A 442 13.95 11.48 7.95
CA LEU A 442 13.65 12.23 9.17
C LEU A 442 14.09 13.70 9.04
N VAL A 443 13.14 14.63 9.22
CA VAL A 443 13.34 16.09 9.09
C VAL A 443 13.51 16.75 10.45
N LEU A 444 12.70 16.36 11.43
CA LEU A 444 12.74 16.86 12.81
C LEU A 444 12.34 15.76 13.79
N LYS A 445 12.80 15.92 15.03
CA LYS A 445 12.25 15.23 16.20
C LYS A 445 11.97 16.26 17.30
N LYS A 446 10.87 16.12 18.02
CA LYS A 446 10.40 17.04 19.08
C LYS A 446 10.00 16.23 20.32
N MET A 447 10.42 16.69 21.50
CA MET A 447 9.91 16.24 22.81
C MET A 447 8.57 16.92 23.13
N ASP A 448 7.76 16.26 23.94
CA ASP A 448 6.41 16.67 24.32
C ASP A 448 5.50 16.80 23.08
N ALA A 449 5.19 15.67 22.43
CA ALA A 449 4.41 15.63 21.19
C ALA A 449 3.05 16.34 21.31
N ASP A 450 2.48 16.40 22.51
CA ASP A 450 1.22 17.09 22.84
C ASP A 450 1.28 18.62 22.75
N ASN A 451 2.46 19.22 22.88
CA ASN A 451 2.63 20.68 22.97
C ASN A 451 2.94 21.29 21.59
N ASP A 452 2.17 22.31 21.19
CA ASP A 452 2.48 23.19 20.07
C ASP A 452 3.83 23.92 20.26
N GLY A 453 4.46 24.36 19.16
CA GLY A 453 5.55 25.33 19.25
C GLY A 453 6.66 25.23 18.21
N TRP A 454 7.62 26.16 18.33
CA TRP A 454 8.79 26.26 17.47
C TRP A 454 9.82 25.15 17.73
N VAL A 455 10.27 24.49 16.66
CA VAL A 455 11.34 23.49 16.67
C VAL A 455 12.46 23.94 15.75
N LYS A 456 13.72 23.84 16.18
CA LYS A 456 14.89 24.09 15.33
C LYS A 456 15.56 22.76 14.98
N SER A 457 15.63 22.42 13.69
CA SER A 457 16.37 21.26 13.19
C SER A 457 17.40 21.71 12.16
N GLY A 458 18.68 21.59 12.55
CA GLY A 458 19.81 22.19 11.84
C GLY A 458 19.70 23.72 11.76
N ASN A 459 19.81 24.25 10.53
CA ASN A 459 19.67 25.68 10.25
C ASN A 459 18.21 26.12 9.99
N ASN A 460 17.25 25.20 10.01
CA ASN A 460 15.85 25.48 9.70
C ASN A 460 15.00 25.55 10.97
N TRP A 461 14.04 26.46 10.98
CA TRP A 461 12.95 26.51 11.95
C TRP A 461 11.70 25.85 11.37
N TYR A 462 10.89 25.30 12.26
CA TYR A 462 9.68 24.53 12.02
C TYR A 462 8.66 24.92 13.10
N TYR A 463 7.36 24.78 12.84
CA TYR A 463 6.34 24.96 13.88
C TYR A 463 5.44 23.72 13.91
N VAL A 464 5.34 23.09 15.08
CA VAL A 464 4.43 21.97 15.32
C VAL A 464 3.11 22.53 15.84
N LYS A 465 2.00 22.08 15.25
CA LYS A 465 0.64 22.41 15.64
C LYS A 465 -0.22 21.15 15.65
N ASP A 466 -0.95 20.90 16.74
CA ASP A 466 -1.90 19.80 16.88
C ASP A 466 -1.30 18.41 16.52
N LYS A 467 -0.05 18.20 16.95
CA LYS A 467 0.76 16.99 16.72
C LYS A 467 1.17 16.70 15.27
N ASP A 468 1.08 17.66 14.35
CA ASP A 468 1.74 17.60 13.04
C ASP A 468 2.53 18.89 12.73
N LEU A 469 3.24 18.89 11.62
CA LEU A 469 4.07 19.99 11.15
C LEU A 469 3.29 20.94 10.22
N VAL A 470 3.24 22.23 10.58
CA VAL A 470 2.71 23.32 9.74
C VAL A 470 3.52 23.41 8.44
N LYS A 471 2.86 23.32 7.28
CA LYS A 471 3.54 23.09 5.98
C LYS A 471 2.73 23.56 4.78
N SER A 472 3.44 24.07 3.76
CA SER A 472 2.87 24.59 2.49
C SER A 472 1.94 25.80 2.61
N GLU A 473 2.03 26.58 3.70
CA GLU A 473 1.00 27.55 4.09
C GLU A 473 1.54 28.87 4.66
N PHE A 474 0.63 29.83 4.86
CA PHE A 474 0.85 31.01 5.70
C PHE A 474 0.19 30.79 7.06
N PHE A 475 0.96 30.73 8.14
CA PHE A 475 0.47 30.41 9.49
C PHE A 475 0.75 31.56 10.47
N GLY A 476 -0.14 31.73 11.45
CA GLY A 476 -0.05 32.79 12.46
C GLY A 476 0.50 32.27 13.79
N VAL A 477 1.55 32.88 14.31
CA VAL A 477 2.13 32.59 15.63
C VAL A 477 2.40 33.91 16.34
N ASP A 478 1.91 34.07 17.57
CA ASP A 478 2.15 35.22 18.44
C ASP A 478 1.90 36.60 17.77
N GLY A 479 0.83 36.68 16.97
CA GLY A 479 0.47 37.90 16.22
C GLY A 479 1.26 38.14 14.93
N HIS A 480 2.27 37.32 14.62
CA HIS A 480 3.06 37.39 13.40
C HIS A 480 2.67 36.30 12.39
N THR A 481 2.71 36.62 11.09
CA THR A 481 2.49 35.63 10.02
C THR A 481 3.81 35.13 9.46
N TYR A 482 3.93 33.81 9.29
CA TYR A 482 5.10 33.13 8.73
C TYR A 482 4.70 32.35 7.47
N HIS A 483 5.68 31.93 6.66
CA HIS A 483 5.47 31.02 5.53
C HIS A 483 6.28 29.74 5.73
N PHE A 484 5.65 28.58 5.53
CA PHE A 484 6.28 27.27 5.68
C PHE A 484 6.34 26.54 4.34
N ASP A 485 7.50 25.98 3.98
CA ASP A 485 7.66 25.21 2.74
C ASP A 485 6.97 23.84 2.80
N PHE A 486 7.07 23.03 1.74
CA PHE A 486 6.42 21.72 1.69
C PHE A 486 6.98 20.68 2.69
N ASN A 487 8.15 20.94 3.28
CA ASN A 487 8.74 20.16 4.38
C ASN A 487 8.52 20.85 5.74
N GLY A 488 7.64 21.86 5.81
CA GLY A 488 7.39 22.65 7.01
C GLY A 488 8.54 23.56 7.44
N ARG A 489 9.47 23.92 6.55
CA ARG A 489 10.57 24.85 6.86
C ARG A 489 10.09 26.29 6.81
N MET A 490 10.23 27.00 7.92
CA MET A 490 9.98 28.43 8.01
C MET A 490 10.90 29.19 7.04
N SER A 491 10.30 29.92 6.12
CA SER A 491 11.00 30.63 5.05
C SER A 491 11.53 31.99 5.51
N THR A 492 12.81 32.26 5.29
CA THR A 492 13.45 33.56 5.61
C THR A 492 13.93 34.28 4.35
N ASN A 493 13.93 35.61 4.38
CA ASN A 493 14.30 36.49 3.25
C ASN A 493 13.59 36.13 1.93
N TYR A 494 12.35 35.65 2.03
CA TYR A 494 11.61 34.94 0.98
C TYR A 494 10.51 35.82 0.37
N VAL A 495 10.28 35.66 -0.93
CA VAL A 495 9.24 36.37 -1.69
C VAL A 495 8.36 35.43 -2.51
N THR A 496 7.05 35.69 -2.41
CA THR A 496 6.02 34.98 -3.19
C THR A 496 4.90 35.93 -3.61
N ILE A 497 4.10 35.53 -4.60
CA ILE A 497 2.84 36.19 -4.97
C ILE A 497 1.73 35.17 -4.84
N TYR A 498 0.73 35.48 -4.01
CA TYR A 498 -0.46 34.66 -3.79
C TYR A 498 -1.71 35.53 -3.92
N ARG A 499 -2.73 35.06 -4.65
CA ARG A 499 -3.98 35.81 -4.94
C ARG A 499 -3.77 37.27 -5.39
N ASN A 500 -2.76 37.51 -6.23
CA ASN A 500 -2.34 38.84 -6.73
C ASN A 500 -1.74 39.78 -5.65
N VAL A 501 -1.39 39.30 -4.46
CA VAL A 501 -0.66 40.03 -3.42
C VAL A 501 0.77 39.50 -3.35
N PHE A 502 1.75 40.39 -3.37
CA PHE A 502 3.16 40.11 -3.09
C PHE A 502 3.39 40.10 -1.58
N TYR A 503 4.10 39.08 -1.11
CA TYR A 503 4.49 38.90 0.30
C TYR A 503 6.01 38.79 0.40
N TYR A 504 6.59 39.43 1.42
CA TYR A 504 8.01 39.34 1.77
C TYR A 504 8.18 38.98 3.24
N PHE A 505 8.88 37.89 3.50
CA PHE A 505 9.19 37.36 4.82
C PHE A 505 10.65 37.68 5.16
N GLY A 506 10.89 38.30 6.32
CA GLY A 506 12.18 38.88 6.69
C GLY A 506 13.24 37.85 7.09
N ALA A 507 14.37 38.34 7.61
CA ALA A 507 15.45 37.48 8.10
C ALA A 507 15.05 36.62 9.30
N ASN A 508 14.07 37.06 10.10
CA ASN A 508 13.42 36.30 11.17
C ASN A 508 12.23 35.44 10.71
N GLY A 509 11.94 35.39 9.40
CA GLY A 509 10.83 34.64 8.82
C GLY A 509 9.44 35.26 8.96
N ALA A 510 9.27 36.33 9.74
CA ALA A 510 7.98 37.01 9.88
C ALA A 510 7.67 37.88 8.65
N LEU A 511 6.38 37.96 8.30
CA LEU A 511 5.85 38.77 7.20
C LEU A 511 6.18 40.26 7.42
N SER A 512 7.19 40.73 6.70
CA SER A 512 7.76 42.07 6.84
C SER A 512 7.14 43.08 5.86
N MET A 513 6.53 42.62 4.76
CA MET A 513 5.74 43.45 3.86
C MET A 513 4.71 42.64 3.07
N LYS A 514 3.49 43.16 2.92
CA LYS A 514 2.49 42.71 1.94
C LYS A 514 2.06 43.89 1.07
N ARG A 515 1.91 43.68 -0.26
CA ARG A 515 1.53 44.74 -1.22
C ARG A 515 0.82 44.14 -2.44
N ASN A 516 -0.12 44.85 -3.05
CA ASN A 516 -0.71 44.39 -4.32
C ASN A 516 0.38 44.23 -5.41
N ALA A 517 0.33 43.11 -6.13
CA ALA A 517 1.23 42.82 -7.23
C ALA A 517 0.68 43.41 -8.54
N SER A 518 1.25 44.56 -8.94
CA SER A 518 0.99 45.19 -10.24
C SER A 518 1.17 44.18 -11.39
N ARG A 519 0.40 44.31 -12.48
CA ARG A 519 0.49 43.38 -13.62
C ARG A 519 1.93 43.27 -14.12
N ASN A 520 2.60 44.40 -14.30
CA ASN A 520 4.05 44.49 -14.48
C ASN A 520 4.60 45.58 -13.55
N GLY A 521 5.83 45.45 -13.05
CA GLY A 521 6.51 46.54 -12.32
C GLY A 521 7.51 46.11 -11.25
N TRP A 522 8.26 47.10 -10.74
CA TRP A 522 9.28 46.92 -9.69
C TRP A 522 8.68 46.91 -8.27
N ILE A 523 9.25 46.06 -7.42
CA ILE A 523 8.98 45.99 -5.98
C ILE A 523 10.31 45.98 -5.24
N LYS A 524 10.54 46.93 -4.33
CA LYS A 524 11.62 46.84 -3.35
C LYS A 524 11.10 46.14 -2.11
N ALA A 525 11.81 45.14 -1.60
CA ALA A 525 11.44 44.44 -0.36
C ALA A 525 12.71 44.16 0.46
N GLY A 526 12.77 44.71 1.67
CA GLY A 526 14.03 44.84 2.40
C GLY A 526 15.04 45.70 1.60
N ASN A 527 16.25 45.18 1.45
CA ASN A 527 17.30 45.84 0.64
C ASN A 527 17.21 45.50 -0.85
N ASP A 528 16.49 44.44 -1.22
CA ASP A 528 16.50 43.86 -2.56
C ASP A 528 15.40 44.44 -3.46
N TRP A 529 15.65 44.43 -4.77
CA TRP A 529 14.66 44.74 -5.80
C TRP A 529 14.20 43.47 -6.52
N TYR A 530 12.92 43.43 -6.87
CA TYR A 530 12.23 42.33 -7.53
C TYR A 530 11.40 42.91 -8.68
N TYR A 531 11.23 42.15 -9.77
CA TYR A 531 10.34 42.55 -10.87
C TYR A 531 9.18 41.57 -11.00
N VAL A 532 7.98 42.10 -11.12
CA VAL A 532 6.75 41.36 -11.41
C VAL A 532 6.41 41.51 -12.89
N LYS A 533 6.12 40.39 -13.55
CA LYS A 533 5.78 40.28 -14.98
C LYS A 533 4.52 39.43 -15.10
N ASN A 534 3.45 39.95 -15.69
CA ASN A 534 2.11 39.35 -15.70
C ASN A 534 1.66 38.76 -14.34
N ARG A 535 1.91 39.48 -13.24
CA ARG A 535 1.66 39.08 -11.84
C ARG A 535 2.46 37.87 -11.30
N THR A 536 3.45 37.36 -12.03
CA THR A 536 4.44 36.41 -11.49
C THR A 536 5.80 37.09 -11.27
N LEU A 537 6.66 36.50 -10.42
CA LEU A 537 8.00 37.01 -10.17
C LEU A 537 8.97 36.55 -11.27
N VAL A 538 9.79 37.47 -11.79
CA VAL A 538 10.96 37.16 -12.62
C VAL A 538 12.03 36.54 -11.71
N LYS A 539 12.46 35.30 -12.02
CA LYS A 539 13.44 34.54 -11.22
C LYS A 539 14.39 33.74 -12.13
N GLY A 540 15.68 33.73 -11.78
CA GLY A 540 16.71 32.92 -12.43
C GLY A 540 17.05 33.30 -13.89
N GLU A 541 16.65 34.49 -14.35
CA GLU A 541 16.71 34.88 -15.77
C GLU A 541 17.29 36.30 -15.99
N PHE A 542 17.70 36.55 -17.23
CA PHE A 542 17.99 37.89 -17.74
C PHE A 542 16.70 38.47 -18.32
N PHE A 543 16.26 39.64 -17.86
CA PHE A 543 14.99 40.23 -18.30
C PHE A 543 15.13 41.72 -18.67
N GLY A 544 14.42 42.13 -19.73
CA GLY A 544 14.45 43.49 -20.27
C GLY A 544 13.34 44.36 -19.70
N VAL A 545 13.70 45.53 -19.17
CA VAL A 545 12.76 46.53 -18.62
C VAL A 545 13.21 47.92 -19.05
N GLY A 546 12.33 48.71 -19.68
CA GLY A 546 12.61 50.12 -19.99
C GLY A 546 13.84 50.38 -20.86
N GLY A 547 14.18 49.47 -21.78
CA GLY A 547 15.40 49.56 -22.62
C GLY A 547 16.69 49.07 -21.95
N HIS A 548 16.66 48.65 -20.68
CA HIS A 548 17.78 48.06 -19.97
C HIS A 548 17.57 46.56 -19.71
N THR A 549 18.66 45.80 -19.66
CA THR A 549 18.63 44.37 -19.28
C THR A 549 19.11 44.22 -17.84
N TYR A 550 18.37 43.44 -17.06
CA TYR A 550 18.65 43.12 -15.66
C TYR A 550 18.85 41.60 -15.52
N HIS A 551 19.44 41.16 -14.42
CA HIS A 551 19.54 39.75 -14.04
C HIS A 551 18.89 39.53 -12.68
N PHE A 552 18.11 38.47 -12.56
CA PHE A 552 17.42 38.08 -11.32
C PHE A 552 17.91 36.70 -10.88
N ASP A 553 18.26 36.56 -9.60
CA ASP A 553 18.66 35.27 -9.05
C ASP A 553 17.47 34.29 -8.93
N SER A 554 17.73 33.04 -8.53
CA SER A 554 16.71 32.00 -8.37
C SER A 554 15.66 32.31 -7.30
N SER A 555 15.92 33.22 -6.36
CA SER A 555 14.93 33.71 -5.39
C SER A 555 14.06 34.84 -5.96
N GLY A 556 14.57 35.55 -6.98
CA GLY A 556 13.94 36.68 -7.68
C GLY A 556 14.62 38.03 -7.44
N LYS A 557 15.80 38.06 -6.79
CA LYS A 557 16.50 39.29 -6.45
C LYS A 557 17.28 39.82 -7.65
N MET A 558 17.01 41.07 -8.00
CA MET A 558 17.75 41.82 -9.01
C MET A 558 19.21 41.99 -8.57
N SER A 559 20.13 41.57 -9.43
CA SER A 559 21.57 41.57 -9.15
C SER A 559 22.23 42.92 -9.45
N ALA A 560 22.67 43.63 -8.41
CA ALA A 560 23.42 44.90 -8.52
C ALA A 560 24.90 44.75 -8.15
N ASN A 561 25.77 45.57 -8.76
CA ASN A 561 27.24 45.53 -8.63
C ASN A 561 27.84 44.13 -8.88
N TYR A 562 27.16 43.34 -9.72
CA TYR A 562 27.32 41.89 -9.83
C TYR A 562 27.99 41.51 -11.15
N ALA A 563 28.85 40.49 -11.09
CA ALA A 563 29.51 39.90 -12.24
C ALA A 563 29.20 38.40 -12.35
N THR A 564 28.95 37.93 -13.57
CA THR A 564 28.71 36.50 -13.83
C THR A 564 29.07 36.07 -15.24
N THR A 565 29.00 34.77 -15.50
CA THR A 565 29.33 34.13 -16.77
C THR A 565 28.19 33.22 -17.20
N TYR A 566 27.66 33.43 -18.41
CA TYR A 566 26.52 32.68 -18.96
C TYR A 566 26.71 32.50 -20.48
N LYS A 567 26.39 31.31 -21.02
CA LYS A 567 26.52 30.96 -22.45
C LYS A 567 27.80 31.50 -23.12
N ASN A 568 28.96 31.21 -22.53
CA ASN A 568 30.30 31.64 -22.99
C ASN A 568 30.55 33.17 -23.01
N ALA A 569 29.79 33.98 -22.29
CA ALA A 569 30.04 35.41 -22.13
C ALA A 569 30.06 35.85 -20.66
N PHE A 570 30.92 36.82 -20.34
CA PHE A 570 30.95 37.56 -19.08
C PHE A 570 29.94 38.72 -19.14
N TYR A 571 29.28 38.98 -18.01
CA TYR A 571 28.28 40.05 -17.84
C TYR A 571 28.55 40.82 -16.55
N TYR A 572 28.42 42.15 -16.58
CA TYR A 572 28.52 43.01 -15.40
C TYR A 572 27.33 44.00 -15.29
N PHE A 573 26.74 44.04 -14.10
CA PHE A 573 25.59 44.87 -13.74
C PHE A 573 26.00 45.97 -12.75
N ARG A 574 25.54 47.21 -12.94
CA ARG A 574 25.92 48.36 -12.08
C ARG A 574 25.16 48.34 -10.75
N SER A 575 25.33 49.39 -9.95
CA SER A 575 24.60 49.62 -8.69
C SER A 575 23.08 49.73 -8.85
N ASP A 576 22.60 50.12 -10.02
CA ASP A 576 21.18 50.14 -10.39
C ASP A 576 20.66 48.80 -10.95
N GLY A 577 21.51 47.77 -11.02
CA GLY A 577 21.19 46.47 -11.58
C GLY A 577 21.14 46.40 -13.11
N ALA A 578 21.37 47.52 -13.82
CA ALA A 578 21.37 47.52 -15.29
C ALA A 578 22.67 46.91 -15.85
N LEU A 579 22.53 46.11 -16.92
CA LEU A 579 23.65 45.52 -17.67
C LEU A 579 24.50 46.62 -18.31
N SER A 580 25.78 46.68 -17.95
CA SER A 580 26.73 47.70 -18.42
C SER A 580 27.84 47.13 -19.30
N MET A 581 28.09 45.82 -19.23
CA MET A 581 29.09 45.16 -20.06
C MET A 581 28.69 43.71 -20.35
N LYS A 582 28.84 43.29 -21.60
CA LYS A 582 28.83 41.89 -22.05
C LYS A 582 30.09 41.64 -22.88
N GLN A 583 30.87 40.63 -22.54
CA GLN A 583 32.10 40.27 -23.27
C GLN A 583 32.14 38.76 -23.54
N THR A 584 32.26 38.36 -24.80
CA THR A 584 32.42 36.94 -25.18
C THR A 584 33.77 36.41 -24.70
N ILE A 585 33.77 35.21 -24.10
CA ILE A 585 34.96 34.57 -23.54
C ILE A 585 35.50 33.55 -24.56
N THR A 586 36.55 33.95 -25.29
CA THR A 586 37.25 33.09 -26.24
C THR A 586 38.44 32.35 -25.62
N LYS A 587 38.99 32.88 -24.52
CA LYS A 587 40.10 32.31 -23.73
C LYS A 587 40.05 32.79 -22.29
N ASP A 588 40.83 32.14 -21.43
CA ASP A 588 41.03 32.56 -20.04
C ASP A 588 41.76 33.91 -19.94
N GLY A 589 41.49 34.67 -18.89
CA GLY A 589 42.16 35.95 -18.65
C GLY A 589 41.42 36.96 -17.77
N TRP A 590 42.03 38.13 -17.64
CA TRP A 590 41.53 39.27 -16.90
C TRP A 590 40.49 40.06 -17.70
N ILE A 591 39.39 40.44 -17.04
CA ILE A 591 38.36 41.37 -17.54
C ILE A 591 38.24 42.52 -16.52
N LYS A 592 38.30 43.77 -16.99
CA LYS A 592 38.03 44.95 -16.16
C LYS A 592 36.59 45.38 -16.39
N ALA A 593 35.78 45.44 -15.33
CA ALA A 593 34.41 45.95 -15.41
C ALA A 593 34.15 46.97 -14.30
N SER A 594 33.69 48.16 -14.70
CA SER A 594 33.80 49.36 -13.87
C SER A 594 35.26 49.51 -13.37
N ASN A 595 35.47 49.79 -12.08
CA ASN A 595 36.80 49.95 -11.49
C ASN A 595 37.41 48.65 -10.93
N ASN A 596 36.78 47.49 -11.17
CA ASN A 596 37.21 46.20 -10.59
C ASN A 596 37.76 45.27 -11.67
N TRP A 597 38.76 44.47 -11.30
CA TRP A 597 39.25 43.36 -12.12
C TRP A 597 38.58 42.04 -11.72
N TYR A 598 38.34 41.20 -12.71
CA TYR A 598 37.73 39.88 -12.62
C TYR A 598 38.59 38.90 -13.43
N TYR A 599 38.74 37.65 -12.98
CA TYR A 599 39.44 36.61 -13.74
C TYR A 599 38.47 35.53 -14.19
N VAL A 600 38.52 35.18 -15.47
CA VAL A 600 37.71 34.10 -16.04
C VAL A 600 38.63 32.94 -16.40
N LYS A 601 38.30 31.74 -15.89
CA LYS A 601 39.02 30.49 -16.12
C LYS A 601 38.06 29.41 -16.59
N ASN A 602 38.41 28.64 -17.62
CA ASN A 602 37.52 27.67 -18.27
C ASN A 602 36.11 28.25 -18.54
N LYS A 603 36.07 29.46 -19.12
CA LYS A 603 34.86 30.26 -19.40
C LYS A 603 33.96 30.61 -18.19
N SER A 604 34.44 30.39 -16.96
CA SER A 604 33.72 30.62 -15.72
C SER A 604 34.38 31.70 -14.87
N LEU A 605 33.60 32.60 -14.26
CA LEU A 605 34.15 33.63 -13.35
C LEU A 605 34.68 32.99 -12.06
N VAL A 606 35.98 33.14 -11.83
CA VAL A 606 36.69 32.69 -10.63
C VAL A 606 36.22 33.49 -9.40
N ARG A 607 35.97 32.79 -8.31
CA ARG A 607 35.46 33.32 -7.03
C ARG A 607 36.09 32.56 -5.86
N ASP A 608 36.20 33.25 -4.74
CA ASP A 608 36.59 32.76 -3.40
C ASP A 608 37.82 31.82 -3.35
N GLN A 609 38.88 32.20 -4.08
CA GLN A 609 40.10 31.39 -4.15
C GLN A 609 41.33 32.22 -4.52
N LEU A 610 42.50 31.68 -4.17
CA LEU A 610 43.80 32.12 -4.69
C LEU A 610 44.02 31.53 -6.09
N ILE A 611 44.48 32.35 -7.04
CA ILE A 611 44.89 31.91 -8.39
C ILE A 611 46.30 32.37 -8.71
N ASN A 612 47.07 31.50 -9.36
CA ASN A 612 48.37 31.86 -9.94
C ASN A 612 48.18 32.23 -11.42
N VAL A 613 48.61 33.42 -11.81
CA VAL A 613 48.55 33.92 -13.19
C VAL A 613 49.94 34.43 -13.56
N GLY A 614 50.68 33.64 -14.34
CA GLY A 614 52.12 33.85 -14.54
C GLY A 614 52.88 33.69 -13.22
N ARG A 615 53.77 34.64 -12.91
CA ARG A 615 54.63 34.64 -11.70
C ARG A 615 53.97 35.22 -10.44
N TYR A 616 52.68 35.56 -10.48
CA TYR A 616 51.99 36.22 -9.38
C TYR A 616 50.76 35.45 -8.93
N THR A 617 50.51 35.47 -7.61
CA THR A 617 49.28 34.97 -6.99
C THR A 617 48.33 36.14 -6.76
N TYR A 618 47.04 35.94 -7.01
CA TYR A 618 45.96 36.90 -6.82
C TYR A 618 44.83 36.26 -6.01
N TYR A 619 44.09 37.03 -5.22
CA TYR A 619 42.87 36.56 -4.56
C TYR A 619 41.62 37.11 -5.24
N MET A 620 40.66 36.23 -5.50
CA MET A 620 39.34 36.58 -6.02
C MET A 620 38.32 36.41 -4.89
N TYR A 621 37.60 37.48 -4.52
CA TYR A 621 36.53 37.42 -3.52
C TYR A 621 35.35 36.56 -4.00
N ALA A 622 34.43 36.18 -3.10
CA ALA A 622 33.19 35.48 -3.43
C ALA A 622 32.30 36.20 -4.48
N ASN A 623 32.40 37.53 -4.60
CA ASN A 623 31.71 38.30 -5.65
C ASN A 623 32.48 38.37 -7.00
N GLY A 624 33.62 37.68 -7.10
CA GLY A 624 34.48 37.59 -8.29
C GLY A 624 35.44 38.75 -8.50
N LYS A 625 35.44 39.77 -7.62
CA LYS A 625 36.38 40.90 -7.70
C LYS A 625 37.76 40.48 -7.20
N MET A 626 38.80 40.92 -7.89
CA MET A 626 40.18 40.82 -7.44
C MET A 626 40.41 41.70 -6.20
N ALA A 627 41.10 41.17 -5.19
CA ALA A 627 41.57 41.97 -4.07
C ALA A 627 42.66 42.95 -4.51
N VAL A 628 42.67 44.17 -3.95
CA VAL A 628 43.69 45.20 -4.18
C VAL A 628 43.88 46.03 -2.91
N ASN A 629 45.11 46.46 -2.63
CA ASN A 629 45.51 47.36 -1.55
C ASN A 629 44.83 47.06 -0.19
N THR A 630 44.92 45.80 0.25
CA THR A 630 44.13 45.27 1.36
C THR A 630 44.82 44.09 2.04
N THR A 631 44.30 43.63 3.18
CA THR A 631 44.70 42.38 3.82
C THR A 631 43.55 41.38 3.70
N ILE A 632 43.83 40.20 3.16
CA ILE A 632 42.88 39.09 3.09
C ILE A 632 43.19 38.07 4.19
N ARG A 633 42.17 37.31 4.61
CA ARG A 633 42.32 36.15 5.51
C ARG A 633 41.72 34.94 4.82
N TYR A 634 42.55 33.95 4.53
CA TYR A 634 42.21 32.78 3.71
C TYR A 634 42.38 31.50 4.51
N TYR A 635 41.49 30.52 4.33
CA TYR A 635 41.60 29.22 4.98
C TYR A 635 42.47 28.28 4.14
N ASP A 636 43.65 27.92 4.65
CA ASP A 636 44.47 26.87 4.07
C ASP A 636 43.97 25.51 4.56
N SER A 637 43.35 24.75 3.66
CA SER A 637 42.83 23.40 3.92
C SER A 637 43.93 22.34 4.10
N ALA A 638 45.18 22.60 3.69
CA ALA A 638 46.28 21.69 3.96
C ALA A 638 46.73 21.80 5.43
N THR A 639 46.91 23.02 5.95
CA THR A 639 47.33 23.25 7.35
C THR A 639 46.17 23.43 8.34
N HIS A 640 44.92 23.40 7.86
CA HIS A 640 43.68 23.63 8.62
C HIS A 640 43.64 24.98 9.37
N LYS A 641 44.35 25.99 8.85
CA LYS A 641 44.57 27.28 9.52
C LYS A 641 44.19 28.45 8.62
N TYR A 642 43.78 29.55 9.26
CA TYR A 642 43.61 30.83 8.56
C TYR A 642 44.96 31.54 8.45
N VAL A 643 45.38 31.82 7.22
CA VAL A 643 46.57 32.63 6.89
C VAL A 643 46.11 34.01 6.43
N SER A 644 46.74 35.06 6.96
CA SER A 644 46.54 36.43 6.49
C SER A 644 47.59 36.76 5.44
N TYR A 645 47.17 37.40 4.34
CA TYR A 645 48.08 37.86 3.29
C TYR A 645 47.86 39.34 2.98
N ARG A 646 48.94 40.06 2.68
CA ARG A 646 48.87 41.44 2.18
C ARG A 646 48.72 41.44 0.66
N VAL A 647 47.90 42.34 0.12
CA VAL A 647 47.64 42.46 -1.31
C VAL A 647 47.99 43.87 -1.78
N ASP A 648 48.83 43.98 -2.82
CA ASP A 648 49.31 45.27 -3.34
C ASP A 648 48.27 46.02 -4.19
N SER A 649 48.63 47.22 -4.67
CA SER A 649 47.76 48.06 -5.52
C SER A 649 47.52 47.49 -6.93
N LYS A 650 48.20 46.42 -7.32
CA LYS A 650 48.04 45.68 -8.58
C LYS A 650 47.33 44.33 -8.39
N GLY A 651 47.05 43.94 -7.15
CA GLY A 651 46.36 42.72 -6.76
C GLY A 651 47.27 41.54 -6.43
N HIS A 652 48.59 41.72 -6.40
CA HIS A 652 49.52 40.66 -6.07
C HIS A 652 49.46 40.35 -4.58
N VAL A 653 49.32 39.07 -4.26
CA VAL A 653 49.49 38.52 -2.92
C VAL A 653 50.99 38.54 -2.57
N ILE A 654 51.30 39.23 -1.48
CA ILE A 654 52.63 39.34 -0.88
C ILE A 654 52.59 38.59 0.47
N LYS A 655 53.67 37.87 0.78
CA LYS A 655 53.90 37.25 2.10
C LYS A 655 54.41 38.28 3.10
#